data_AF-A0A1V5V0W4-F1
#
_entry.id   AF-A0A1V5V0W4-F1
#
_cell.length_a   1.000
_cell.length_b   1.000
_cell.length_c   1.000
_cell.angle_alpha   90.00
_cell.angle_beta   90.00
_cell.angle_gamma   90.00
#
_symmetry.space_group_name_H-M   'P 1'
#
loop_
_entity.id
_entity.type
_entity.pdbx_description
1 polymer ?
#
loop_
_entity_poly.entity_id
_entity_poly.type
_entity_poly.pdbx_seq_one_letter_code
_entity_poly.pdbx_strand_id
1 'polypeptide(L)'
;MLKLLIPENSGIFQIAADAFAELWRKITGEFPERTQYLSPEDSRVIVFGSDAVNPFVHEKIMEGLFDGFRIRCGSDDYHLLSLERDGREYLFLAGGRPRALLYAVYRFFEVRAGVRYFWDGDRIPMRNHLGIGGLNLAESPRFQYRAIRYFAHRGLKRFQAEHWDFDDWRKEIDWLLKKRLNLFMLRIGQDDLFQKAFPEIVKYPSADNVEFHPRSYDDRRQFHSLEYRGELRKNILEYARARDLMHPEDCGTMTHWYSRTPPDFLEAVQPEFLPQWSADYGEKSGRVWDFRIRRNMENYFRLTEAHIRHYGSPEIFHTIGLAERGCFLDRRKNQKLKLHACECIEREVHSKYPNAPLLIASWDFVAWTNEEVRELIARLNPENTVLWDYISDTYDKVCNFTNWNVIGKFPYVFGIFHAFAASTEIRGNYGAMEQRFEKALEDPMCKGMIFWPENSHADPLMLEYFTANAWDGAHGNIREFIGEFCRRRYSRQRKAMKRIWDEMLPLIRCGCWRWNRQRDCEVYPDYAFTIAHAPKYLCDLTPESLERNRFLSGELKKHLRRAVDTLNHLAEIGWKKDEFLFRDTVDLARTAIGRATNYALGDLTLRLEAWRLGNVGKKFILKQLDAIGKLLSIEADILESHGDFSLHLSFRELEKSGPVNPEFENTLKGNAENFYCRSWVYELFRACYLPEFEAWRGWIAEKLESGDKTPWQKSDSLGAKLKEIEDRFYETPLQDLAPDTEKGVQNLSANLRLAAGCTARFMEG
;
A
#
# COMPACT_ATOMS: atom_id res chain seq x y z
N MET A 1 17.08 1.29 -40.67
CA MET A 1 16.59 0.58 -39.46
C MET A 1 17.07 1.36 -38.24
N LEU A 2 16.33 1.40 -37.14
CA LEU A 2 16.79 2.07 -35.92
C LEU A 2 17.86 1.22 -35.23
N LYS A 3 19.02 1.80 -34.93
CA LYS A 3 20.09 1.15 -34.17
C LYS A 3 20.07 1.58 -32.70
N LEU A 4 20.26 0.63 -31.79
CA LEU A 4 20.42 0.86 -30.36
C LEU A 4 21.89 0.60 -29.99
N LEU A 5 22.69 1.65 -29.96
CA LEU A 5 24.11 1.59 -29.63
C LEU A 5 24.31 1.51 -28.12
N ILE A 6 24.80 0.36 -27.66
CA ILE A 6 25.11 0.09 -26.24
C ILE A 6 26.62 -0.13 -26.08
N PRO A 7 27.23 0.28 -24.95
CA PRO A 7 28.65 0.04 -24.70
C PRO A 7 28.95 -1.44 -24.45
N GLU A 8 28.02 -2.15 -23.80
CA GLU A 8 28.14 -3.57 -23.47
C GLU A 8 26.80 -4.27 -23.60
N ASN A 9 26.81 -5.54 -24.04
CA ASN A 9 25.62 -6.37 -24.16
C ASN A 9 25.36 -7.17 -22.87
N SER A 10 25.38 -6.48 -21.72
CA SER A 10 25.06 -7.07 -20.42
C SER A 10 24.53 -6.00 -19.45
N GLY A 11 24.06 -6.43 -18.27
CA GLY A 11 23.68 -5.54 -17.18
C GLY A 11 22.61 -4.51 -17.57
N ILE A 12 22.76 -3.29 -17.05
CA ILE A 12 21.75 -2.24 -17.21
C ILE A 12 21.58 -1.78 -18.67
N PHE A 13 22.64 -1.77 -19.48
CA PHE A 13 22.54 -1.32 -20.87
C PHE A 13 21.73 -2.29 -21.71
N GLN A 14 21.91 -3.60 -21.50
CA GLN A 14 21.08 -4.61 -22.13
C GLN A 14 19.61 -4.45 -21.72
N ILE A 15 19.34 -4.31 -20.42
CA ILE A 15 17.98 -4.14 -19.88
C ILE A 15 17.31 -2.88 -20.44
N ALA A 16 18.02 -1.75 -20.46
CA ALA A 16 17.49 -0.49 -20.97
C ALA A 16 17.22 -0.53 -22.48
N ALA A 17 18.12 -1.16 -23.25
CA ALA A 17 17.93 -1.33 -24.69
C ALA A 17 16.78 -2.30 -25.00
N ASP A 18 16.61 -3.37 -24.22
CA ASP A 18 15.46 -4.29 -24.34
C ASP A 18 14.14 -3.57 -24.03
N ALA A 19 14.09 -2.81 -22.94
CA ALA A 19 12.91 -2.00 -22.60
C ALA A 19 12.57 -0.98 -23.70
N PHE A 20 13.61 -0.34 -24.28
CA PHE A 20 13.43 0.58 -25.39
C PHE A 20 12.90 -0.14 -26.63
N ALA A 21 13.51 -1.26 -27.02
CA ALA A 21 13.10 -2.04 -28.19
C ALA A 21 11.67 -2.57 -28.06
N GLU A 22 11.30 -3.05 -26.86
CA GLU A 22 9.95 -3.54 -26.59
C GLU A 22 8.90 -2.43 -26.76
N LEU A 23 9.13 -1.26 -26.16
CA LEU A 23 8.22 -0.12 -26.29
C LEU A 23 8.18 0.40 -27.72
N TRP A 24 9.32 0.52 -28.39
CA TRP A 24 9.39 0.92 -29.80
C TRP A 24 8.56 0.00 -30.68
N ARG A 25 8.70 -1.32 -30.50
CA ARG A 25 7.93 -2.34 -31.23
C ARG A 25 6.44 -2.22 -30.97
N LYS A 26 6.03 -2.08 -29.70
CA LYS A 26 4.60 -1.92 -29.35
C LYS A 26 3.98 -0.66 -29.95
N ILE A 27 4.77 0.39 -30.15
CA ILE A 27 4.31 1.68 -30.67
C ILE A 27 4.32 1.73 -32.19
N THR A 28 5.39 1.25 -32.82
CA THR A 28 5.66 1.45 -34.27
C THR A 28 5.52 0.18 -35.11
N GLY A 29 5.57 -1.00 -34.48
CA GLY A 29 5.69 -2.29 -35.18
C GLY A 29 7.10 -2.61 -35.70
N GLU A 30 8.04 -1.66 -35.63
CA GLU A 30 9.43 -1.87 -36.07
C GLU A 30 10.26 -2.60 -35.02
N PHE A 31 11.33 -3.28 -35.46
CA PHE A 31 12.26 -4.01 -34.62
C PHE A 31 13.62 -3.30 -34.63
N PRO A 32 13.95 -2.49 -33.61
CA PRO A 32 15.27 -1.91 -33.48
C PRO A 32 16.34 -2.98 -33.29
N GLU A 33 17.53 -2.73 -33.79
CA GLU A 33 18.67 -3.65 -33.67
C GLU A 33 19.67 -3.11 -32.65
N ARG A 34 20.00 -3.93 -31.64
CA ARG A 34 21.08 -3.61 -30.70
C ARG A 34 22.43 -3.84 -31.35
N THR A 35 23.36 -2.93 -31.13
CA THR A 35 24.72 -3.00 -31.66
C THR A 35 25.72 -2.35 -30.71
N GLN A 36 26.99 -2.72 -30.83
CA GLN A 36 28.12 -2.05 -30.17
C GLN A 36 28.95 -1.21 -31.15
N TYR A 37 28.65 -1.31 -32.45
CA TYR A 37 29.38 -0.64 -33.53
C TYR A 37 28.38 -0.06 -34.54
N LEU A 38 28.74 1.05 -35.17
CA LEU A 38 27.93 1.68 -36.21
C LEU A 38 28.64 1.55 -37.57
N SER A 39 27.87 1.23 -38.59
CA SER A 39 28.33 1.32 -39.98
C SER A 39 27.99 2.72 -40.55
N PRO A 40 28.67 3.20 -41.61
CA PRO A 40 28.38 4.51 -42.23
C PRO A 40 26.92 4.71 -42.67
N GLU A 41 26.24 3.64 -43.10
CA GLU A 41 24.85 3.62 -43.56
C GLU A 41 23.80 3.77 -42.44
N ASP A 42 24.19 3.65 -41.17
CA ASP A 42 23.27 3.76 -40.05
C ASP A 42 22.82 5.21 -39.86
N SER A 43 21.61 5.57 -40.29
CA SER A 43 21.15 6.96 -40.27
C SER A 43 20.40 7.38 -39.02
N ARG A 44 19.92 6.45 -38.20
CA ARG A 44 19.13 6.72 -36.98
C ARG A 44 19.62 5.87 -35.82
N VAL A 45 20.17 6.52 -34.80
CA VAL A 45 20.87 5.85 -33.70
C VAL A 45 20.39 6.35 -32.35
N ILE A 46 20.03 5.43 -31.46
CA ILE A 46 19.85 5.69 -30.03
C ILE A 46 21.13 5.27 -29.33
N VAL A 47 21.76 6.17 -28.58
CA VAL A 47 23.01 5.91 -27.87
C VAL A 47 22.74 5.87 -26.38
N PHE A 48 23.11 4.77 -25.73
CA PHE A 48 22.85 4.55 -24.30
C PHE A 48 24.11 4.82 -23.46
N GLY A 49 23.95 5.57 -22.37
CA GLY A 49 25.01 5.87 -21.41
C GLY A 49 25.62 7.27 -21.58
N SER A 50 26.25 7.75 -20.50
CA SER A 50 27.05 8.97 -20.52
C SER A 50 28.47 8.70 -21.05
N ASP A 51 29.26 9.76 -21.20
CA ASP A 51 30.68 9.68 -21.57
C ASP A 51 31.52 8.89 -20.55
N ALA A 52 31.10 8.87 -19.28
CA ALA A 52 31.76 8.08 -18.24
C ALA A 52 31.66 6.56 -18.43
N VAL A 53 30.68 6.09 -19.20
CA VAL A 53 30.37 4.65 -19.37
C VAL A 53 30.26 4.20 -20.82
N ASN A 54 30.27 5.14 -21.78
CA ASN A 54 30.21 4.83 -23.20
C ASN A 54 31.31 5.58 -23.97
N PRO A 55 32.35 4.87 -24.44
CA PRO A 55 33.46 5.48 -25.18
C PRO A 55 33.04 6.22 -26.46
N PHE A 56 32.00 5.74 -27.15
CA PHE A 56 31.48 6.41 -28.35
C PHE A 56 30.97 7.82 -28.00
N VAL A 57 30.31 7.97 -26.84
CA VAL A 57 29.82 9.26 -26.40
C VAL A 57 30.98 10.20 -26.07
N HIS A 58 32.00 9.71 -25.38
CA HIS A 58 33.20 10.48 -25.09
C HIS A 58 33.89 10.97 -26.37
N GLU A 59 34.03 10.09 -27.38
CA GLU A 59 34.55 10.46 -28.70
C GLU A 59 33.74 11.58 -29.35
N LYS A 60 32.40 11.52 -29.32
CA LYS A 60 31.54 12.59 -29.90
C LYS A 60 31.67 13.93 -29.19
N ILE A 61 31.91 13.93 -27.88
CA ILE A 61 32.24 15.15 -27.14
C ILE A 61 33.59 15.70 -27.61
N MET A 62 34.61 14.84 -27.74
CA MET A 62 35.95 15.24 -28.20
C MET A 62 35.97 15.74 -29.65
N GLU A 63 35.09 15.23 -30.51
CA GLU A 63 34.84 15.72 -31.87
C GLU A 63 34.06 17.06 -31.92
N GLY A 64 33.68 17.61 -30.77
CA GLY A 64 32.93 18.86 -30.64
C GLY A 64 31.47 18.76 -31.09
N LEU A 65 30.87 17.56 -31.08
CA LEU A 65 29.44 17.41 -31.42
C LEU A 65 28.55 18.06 -30.35
N PHE A 66 28.94 18.00 -29.08
CA PHE A 66 28.32 18.67 -27.94
C PHE A 66 29.29 18.71 -26.75
N ASP A 67 29.08 19.63 -25.79
CA ASP A 67 30.03 19.87 -24.70
C ASP A 67 29.92 18.88 -23.52
N GLY A 68 28.80 18.18 -23.40
CA GLY A 68 28.54 17.21 -22.33
C GLY A 68 27.09 17.14 -21.88
N PHE A 69 26.82 16.29 -20.90
CA PHE A 69 25.46 16.10 -20.35
C PHE A 69 25.22 16.92 -19.07
N ARG A 70 23.96 17.31 -18.86
CA ARG A 70 23.49 17.98 -17.64
C ARG A 70 23.06 16.93 -16.59
N ILE A 71 24.03 16.14 -16.11
CA ILE A 71 23.82 15.07 -15.12
C ILE A 71 24.93 15.12 -14.06
N ARG A 72 24.63 14.66 -12.84
CA ARG A 72 25.64 14.42 -11.80
C ARG A 72 25.93 12.91 -11.70
N CYS A 73 27.19 12.56 -11.51
CA CYS A 73 27.58 11.16 -11.32
C CYS A 73 26.97 10.60 -10.01
N GLY A 74 26.42 9.38 -10.06
CA GLY A 74 25.78 8.69 -8.93
C GLY A 74 24.37 9.17 -8.59
N SER A 75 23.86 10.21 -9.27
CA SER A 75 22.52 10.74 -9.07
C SER A 75 21.49 10.07 -10.00
N ASP A 76 20.21 10.34 -9.71
CA ASP A 76 19.08 9.95 -10.55
C ASP A 76 18.79 10.95 -11.69
N ASP A 77 19.73 11.86 -11.99
CA ASP A 77 19.62 12.79 -13.11
C ASP A 77 19.66 12.04 -14.45
N TYR A 78 18.92 12.51 -15.45
CA TYR A 78 19.07 12.02 -16.82
C TYR A 78 18.93 13.13 -17.85
N HIS A 79 19.49 12.90 -19.04
CA HIS A 79 19.49 13.82 -20.17
C HIS A 79 19.14 13.08 -21.47
N LEU A 80 18.08 13.55 -22.13
CA LEU A 80 17.67 13.15 -23.48
C LEU A 80 18.14 14.23 -24.46
N LEU A 81 19.13 13.91 -25.29
CA LEU A 81 19.74 14.87 -26.21
C LEU A 81 19.70 14.34 -27.64
N SER A 82 18.98 15.02 -28.52
CA SER A 82 18.97 14.75 -29.95
C SER A 82 19.96 15.64 -30.66
N LEU A 83 20.77 15.05 -31.55
CA LEU A 83 21.70 15.78 -32.40
C LEU A 83 21.65 15.21 -33.82
N GLU A 84 22.08 16.00 -34.79
CA GLU A 84 22.20 15.58 -36.18
C GLU A 84 23.58 16.01 -36.69
N ARG A 85 24.28 15.11 -37.37
CA ARG A 85 25.55 15.41 -38.03
C ARG A 85 25.72 14.51 -39.24
N ASP A 86 26.14 15.09 -40.36
CA ASP A 86 26.44 14.38 -41.61
C ASP A 86 25.28 13.45 -42.08
N GLY A 87 24.03 13.89 -41.89
CA GLY A 87 22.83 13.14 -42.28
C GLY A 87 22.45 11.99 -41.34
N ARG A 88 23.11 11.85 -40.20
CA ARG A 88 22.79 10.88 -39.15
C ARG A 88 22.13 11.55 -37.95
N GLU A 89 20.96 11.04 -37.57
CA GLU A 89 20.24 11.42 -36.37
C GLU A 89 20.70 10.58 -35.16
N TYR A 90 21.02 11.26 -34.07
CA TYR A 90 21.35 10.67 -32.80
C TYR A 90 20.31 11.05 -31.74
N LEU A 91 19.96 10.10 -30.88
CA LEU A 91 19.35 10.38 -29.57
C LEU A 91 20.21 9.76 -28.48
N PHE A 92 20.85 10.60 -27.69
CA PHE A 92 21.61 10.19 -26.52
C PHE A 92 20.67 10.08 -25.32
N LEU A 93 20.72 8.93 -24.65
CA LEU A 93 20.06 8.66 -23.38
C LEU A 93 21.15 8.51 -22.31
N ALA A 94 21.40 9.57 -21.55
CA ALA A 94 22.40 9.57 -20.50
C ALA A 94 21.73 9.62 -19.13
N GLY A 95 22.21 8.80 -18.19
CA GLY A 95 21.79 8.81 -16.79
C GLY A 95 22.99 8.97 -15.87
N GLY A 96 22.81 9.64 -14.72
CA GLY A 96 23.84 9.79 -13.70
C GLY A 96 24.24 8.47 -13.03
N ARG A 97 23.39 7.45 -13.14
CA ARG A 97 23.59 6.07 -12.66
C ARG A 97 22.70 5.08 -13.42
N PRO A 98 22.84 3.75 -13.21
CA PRO A 98 22.10 2.72 -13.94
C PRO A 98 20.57 2.93 -14.01
N ARG A 99 19.85 3.06 -12.89
CA ARG A 99 18.37 3.22 -12.95
C ARG A 99 17.91 4.51 -13.66
N ALA A 100 18.72 5.56 -13.63
CA ALA A 100 18.40 6.83 -14.29
C ALA A 100 18.40 6.68 -15.82
N LEU A 101 19.19 5.75 -16.37
CA LEU A 101 19.12 5.38 -17.78
C LEU A 101 17.75 4.79 -18.15
N LEU A 102 17.18 3.93 -17.28
CA LEU A 102 15.82 3.40 -17.48
C LEU A 102 14.77 4.51 -17.39
N TYR A 103 14.93 5.46 -16.46
CA TYR A 103 14.06 6.63 -16.39
C TYR A 103 14.09 7.44 -17.68
N ALA A 104 15.27 7.64 -18.29
CA ALA A 104 15.41 8.30 -19.57
C ALA A 104 14.65 7.57 -20.69
N VAL A 105 14.76 6.23 -20.75
CA VAL A 105 14.01 5.41 -21.70
C VAL A 105 12.50 5.60 -21.53
N TYR A 106 11.98 5.44 -20.31
CA TYR A 106 10.55 5.58 -20.07
C TYR A 106 10.06 6.99 -20.38
N ARG A 107 10.85 8.01 -20.00
CA ARG A 107 10.55 9.42 -20.23
C ARG A 107 10.52 9.77 -21.71
N PHE A 108 11.41 9.22 -22.52
CA PHE A 108 11.38 9.37 -23.98
C PHE A 108 10.00 9.01 -24.54
N PHE A 109 9.49 7.83 -24.17
CA PHE A 109 8.19 7.37 -24.67
C PHE A 109 7.00 8.14 -24.09
N GLU A 110 7.09 8.64 -22.85
CA GLU A 110 6.06 9.54 -22.31
C GLU A 110 5.93 10.83 -23.13
N VAL A 111 7.07 11.42 -23.50
CA VAL A 111 7.14 12.72 -24.20
C VAL A 111 6.85 12.56 -25.69
N ARG A 112 7.36 11.49 -26.33
CA ARG A 112 7.34 11.35 -27.79
C ARG A 112 6.18 10.53 -28.32
N ALA A 113 5.83 9.45 -27.62
CA ALA A 113 4.71 8.62 -28.03
C ALA A 113 3.43 8.96 -27.26
N GLY A 114 3.54 9.53 -26.06
CA GLY A 114 2.41 9.76 -25.16
C GLY A 114 2.07 8.54 -24.31
N VAL A 115 3.04 7.65 -24.07
CA VAL A 115 2.86 6.48 -23.19
C VAL A 115 2.53 6.93 -21.78
N ARG A 116 1.62 6.24 -21.10
CA ARG A 116 1.33 6.47 -19.67
C ARG A 116 1.40 5.15 -18.93
N TYR A 117 2.24 5.10 -17.91
CA TYR A 117 2.44 3.89 -17.10
C TYR A 117 1.52 3.91 -15.89
N PHE A 118 0.85 2.80 -15.58
CA PHE A 118 0.09 2.60 -14.35
C PHE A 118 0.37 1.19 -13.81
N TRP A 119 0.11 0.98 -12.53
CA TRP A 119 0.29 -0.33 -11.93
C TRP A 119 -0.65 -1.35 -12.58
N ASP A 120 -1.87 -0.94 -12.87
CA ASP A 120 -2.90 -1.78 -13.45
C ASP A 120 -2.85 -1.90 -14.98
N GLY A 121 -1.81 -1.35 -15.61
CA GLY A 121 -1.54 -1.50 -17.03
C GLY A 121 -0.94 -0.23 -17.65
N ASP A 122 -0.28 -0.38 -18.80
CA ASP A 122 0.26 0.76 -19.53
C ASP A 122 -0.68 1.19 -20.66
N ARG A 123 -0.84 2.50 -20.87
CA ARG A 123 -1.45 3.07 -22.06
C ARG A 123 -0.38 3.32 -23.11
N ILE A 124 -0.27 2.43 -24.09
CA ILE A 124 0.73 2.50 -25.16
C ILE A 124 0.02 2.81 -26.49
N PRO A 125 0.08 4.06 -27.00
CA PRO A 125 -0.53 4.41 -28.27
C PRO A 125 0.32 3.93 -29.45
N MET A 126 -0.33 3.36 -30.47
CA MET A 126 0.32 3.05 -31.75
C MET A 126 0.57 4.34 -32.56
N ARG A 127 1.69 4.40 -33.27
CA ARG A 127 2.12 5.52 -34.13
C ARG A 127 2.78 4.98 -35.39
N ASN A 128 2.39 5.52 -36.55
CA ASN A 128 3.00 5.13 -37.84
C ASN A 128 4.48 5.58 -37.96
N HIS A 129 4.86 6.62 -37.25
CA HIS A 129 6.22 7.12 -37.22
C HIS A 129 6.51 7.74 -35.85
N LEU A 130 7.72 7.50 -35.32
CA LEU A 130 8.21 8.08 -34.08
C LEU A 130 9.58 8.72 -34.34
N GLY A 131 9.65 10.05 -34.25
CA GLY A 131 10.87 10.81 -34.50
C GLY A 131 11.81 10.83 -33.30
N ILE A 132 13.13 10.89 -33.55
CA ILE A 132 14.17 10.93 -32.52
C ILE A 132 14.91 12.28 -32.43
N GLY A 133 14.60 13.24 -33.31
CA GLY A 133 15.23 14.58 -33.37
C GLY A 133 14.61 15.70 -32.50
N GLY A 134 15.37 16.75 -32.18
CA GLY A 134 14.85 17.95 -31.50
C GLY A 134 14.48 17.80 -30.01
N LEU A 135 15.08 16.85 -29.29
CA LEU A 135 15.01 16.77 -27.82
C LEU A 135 16.27 17.35 -27.17
N ASN A 136 16.09 18.10 -26.08
CA ASN A 136 17.15 18.52 -25.18
C ASN A 136 16.55 18.67 -23.77
N LEU A 137 16.21 17.52 -23.17
CA LEU A 137 15.47 17.44 -21.90
C LEU A 137 16.36 16.82 -20.82
N ALA A 138 16.80 17.65 -19.87
CA ALA A 138 17.46 17.20 -18.65
C ALA A 138 16.50 17.31 -17.47
N GLU A 139 16.36 16.25 -16.67
CA GLU A 139 15.51 16.23 -15.49
C GLU A 139 16.29 15.66 -14.29
N SER A 140 16.01 16.22 -13.11
CA SER A 140 16.64 15.88 -11.84
C SER A 140 15.56 15.71 -10.78
N PRO A 141 15.64 14.70 -9.89
CA PRO A 141 14.71 14.61 -8.77
C PRO A 141 15.07 15.61 -7.66
N ARG A 142 14.04 16.12 -6.99
CA ARG A 142 14.16 16.90 -5.74
C ARG A 142 14.55 16.02 -4.55
N PHE A 143 14.07 14.77 -4.55
CA PHE A 143 14.15 13.87 -3.41
C PHE A 143 15.16 12.75 -3.66
N GLN A 144 15.98 12.44 -2.66
CA GLN A 144 16.93 11.31 -2.68
C GLN A 144 16.21 9.97 -2.56
N TYR A 145 15.22 9.85 -1.67
CA TYR A 145 14.46 8.61 -1.44
C TYR A 145 13.03 8.76 -1.96
N ARG A 146 12.63 7.86 -2.86
CA ARG A 146 11.27 7.81 -3.42
C ARG A 146 10.78 6.39 -3.27
N ALA A 147 10.12 6.15 -2.14
CA ALA A 147 10.00 4.83 -1.54
C ALA A 147 8.56 4.32 -1.46
N ILE A 148 8.40 3.01 -1.59
CA ILE A 148 7.16 2.32 -1.23
C ILE A 148 7.46 1.14 -0.31
N ARG A 149 6.55 0.84 0.60
CA ARG A 149 6.68 -0.30 1.52
C ARG A 149 5.48 -1.23 1.40
N TYR A 150 5.75 -2.53 1.41
CA TYR A 150 4.73 -3.58 1.42
C TYR A 150 4.61 -4.22 2.79
N PHE A 151 3.45 -4.82 3.06
CA PHE A 151 3.10 -5.42 4.35
C PHE A 151 2.68 -6.88 4.18
N ALA A 152 2.78 -7.65 5.26
CA ALA A 152 2.61 -9.11 5.26
C ALA A 152 1.19 -9.55 5.65
N HIS A 153 0.20 -8.92 5.03
CA HIS A 153 -1.20 -9.30 5.18
C HIS A 153 -1.60 -10.27 4.07
N ARG A 154 -2.68 -11.01 4.33
CA ARG A 154 -3.19 -12.08 3.48
C ARG A 154 -4.68 -11.86 3.25
N GLY A 155 -5.15 -12.12 2.03
CA GLY A 155 -6.53 -11.90 1.61
C GLY A 155 -6.60 -11.79 0.09
N LEU A 156 -7.36 -10.82 -0.41
CA LEU A 156 -7.51 -10.54 -1.84
C LEU A 156 -6.16 -10.27 -2.52
N LYS A 157 -5.83 -11.02 -3.59
CA LYS A 157 -4.49 -11.01 -4.22
C LYS A 157 -4.04 -9.61 -4.63
N ARG A 158 -4.94 -8.79 -5.21
CA ARG A 158 -4.62 -7.39 -5.58
C ARG A 158 -4.11 -6.58 -4.39
N PHE A 159 -4.75 -6.74 -3.23
CA PHE A 159 -4.52 -5.87 -2.08
C PHE A 159 -3.47 -6.39 -1.11
N GLN A 160 -2.91 -7.57 -1.34
CA GLN A 160 -2.08 -8.28 -0.36
C GLN A 160 -0.82 -8.86 -1.01
N ALA A 161 0.30 -8.13 -0.90
CA ALA A 161 1.55 -8.45 -1.61
C ALA A 161 2.26 -9.71 -1.12
N GLU A 162 1.93 -10.25 0.07
CA GLU A 162 2.49 -11.54 0.50
C GLU A 162 2.08 -12.69 -0.42
N HIS A 163 0.97 -12.55 -1.15
CA HIS A 163 0.41 -13.55 -2.06
C HIS A 163 0.87 -13.38 -3.52
N TRP A 164 1.84 -12.49 -3.77
CA TRP A 164 2.34 -12.27 -5.12
C TRP A 164 3.42 -13.27 -5.49
N ASP A 165 3.33 -13.77 -6.72
CA ASP A 165 4.37 -14.59 -7.31
C ASP A 165 5.48 -13.72 -7.92
N PHE A 166 6.47 -14.35 -8.55
CA PHE A 166 7.58 -13.62 -9.14
C PHE A 166 7.15 -12.72 -10.32
N ASP A 167 6.14 -13.10 -11.09
CA ASP A 167 5.66 -12.30 -12.22
C ASP A 167 4.92 -11.05 -11.74
N ASP A 168 4.15 -11.16 -10.66
CA ASP A 168 3.54 -10.03 -9.96
C ASP A 168 4.62 -9.05 -9.45
N TRP A 169 5.66 -9.56 -8.77
CA TRP A 169 6.77 -8.72 -8.29
C TRP A 169 7.60 -8.11 -9.42
N ARG A 170 7.78 -8.83 -10.52
CA ARG A 170 8.43 -8.31 -11.72
C ARG A 170 7.67 -7.11 -12.25
N LYS A 171 6.35 -7.25 -12.40
CA LYS A 171 5.45 -6.17 -12.82
C LYS A 171 5.53 -4.99 -11.86
N GLU A 172 5.59 -5.24 -10.55
CA GLU A 172 5.71 -4.20 -9.55
C GLU A 172 7.03 -3.42 -9.67
N ILE A 173 8.17 -4.11 -9.70
CA ILE A 173 9.49 -3.48 -9.83
C ILE A 173 9.58 -2.66 -11.13
N ASP A 174 9.07 -3.18 -12.24
CA ASP A 174 9.04 -2.45 -13.51
C ASP A 174 8.14 -1.20 -13.40
N TRP A 175 7.00 -1.29 -12.69
CA TRP A 175 6.15 -0.13 -12.41
C TRP A 175 6.85 0.92 -11.54
N LEU A 176 7.56 0.51 -10.48
CA LEU A 176 8.34 1.43 -9.64
C LEU A 176 9.34 2.24 -10.47
N LEU A 177 10.04 1.57 -11.39
CA LEU A 177 11.01 2.22 -12.28
C LEU A 177 10.34 3.15 -13.30
N LYS A 178 9.21 2.74 -13.89
CA LYS A 178 8.39 3.60 -14.77
C LYS A 178 7.86 4.84 -14.04
N LYS A 179 7.62 4.73 -12.73
CA LYS A 179 7.22 5.83 -11.84
C LYS A 179 8.39 6.63 -11.26
N ARG A 180 9.63 6.29 -11.65
CA ARG A 180 10.87 6.91 -11.15
C ARG A 180 11.06 6.79 -9.64
N LEU A 181 10.47 5.78 -9.01
CA LEU A 181 10.76 5.37 -7.65
C LEU A 181 12.09 4.62 -7.62
N ASN A 182 12.81 4.73 -6.51
CA ASN A 182 14.16 4.17 -6.39
C ASN A 182 14.37 3.27 -5.17
N LEU A 183 13.36 3.11 -4.33
CA LEU A 183 13.45 2.29 -3.12
C LEU A 183 12.15 1.53 -2.90
N PHE A 184 12.25 0.25 -2.55
CA PHE A 184 11.13 -0.52 -2.05
C PHE A 184 11.51 -1.33 -0.82
N MET A 185 10.57 -1.52 0.10
CA MET A 185 10.78 -2.34 1.29
C MET A 185 9.96 -3.63 1.19
N LEU A 186 10.65 -4.75 1.00
CA LEU A 186 10.04 -6.08 0.82
C LEU A 186 9.74 -6.72 2.19
N ARG A 187 8.76 -6.15 2.90
CA ARG A 187 8.38 -6.62 4.24
C ARG A 187 7.19 -7.58 4.24
N ILE A 188 7.26 -8.60 3.39
CA ILE A 188 6.24 -9.65 3.22
C ILE A 188 6.60 -10.92 4.01
N GLY A 189 6.56 -10.85 5.34
CA GLY A 189 6.90 -11.97 6.24
C GLY A 189 8.39 -12.34 6.18
N GLN A 190 8.89 -13.05 7.20
CA GLN A 190 10.19 -13.69 7.10
C GLN A 190 10.00 -15.06 6.48
N ASP A 191 10.69 -15.31 5.37
CA ASP A 191 10.68 -16.59 4.69
C ASP A 191 11.56 -17.55 5.50
N ASP A 192 12.73 -17.93 5.05
CA ASP A 192 13.61 -18.90 5.71
C ASP A 192 14.77 -18.25 6.50
N LEU A 193 14.61 -17.00 6.94
CA LEU A 193 15.72 -16.21 7.50
C LEU A 193 16.36 -16.88 8.72
N PHE A 194 15.55 -17.46 9.61
CA PHE A 194 16.05 -18.19 10.77
C PHE A 194 16.79 -19.47 10.39
N GLN A 195 16.31 -20.20 9.38
CA GLN A 195 16.98 -21.40 8.86
C GLN A 195 18.35 -21.06 8.30
N LYS A 196 18.50 -19.91 7.64
CA LYS A 196 19.80 -19.48 7.10
C LYS A 196 20.73 -18.90 8.16
N ALA A 197 20.17 -18.17 9.14
CA ALA A 197 20.96 -17.60 10.22
C ALA A 197 21.44 -18.66 11.21
N PHE A 198 20.59 -19.63 11.56
CA PHE A 198 20.83 -20.66 12.58
C PHE A 198 20.55 -22.07 12.04
N PRO A 199 21.17 -22.52 10.93
CA PRO A 199 20.89 -23.81 10.29
C PRO A 199 21.17 -25.02 11.20
N GLU A 200 22.01 -24.84 12.21
CA GLU A 200 22.32 -25.84 13.23
C GLU A 200 21.19 -26.05 14.24
N ILE A 201 20.33 -25.04 14.44
CA ILE A 201 19.23 -25.02 15.41
C ILE A 201 17.88 -25.16 14.72
N VAL A 202 17.62 -24.29 13.75
CA VAL A 202 16.32 -24.14 13.11
C VAL A 202 16.36 -24.83 11.76
N LYS A 203 15.68 -25.97 11.64
CA LYS A 203 15.55 -26.67 10.37
C LYS A 203 14.39 -26.09 9.55
N TYR A 204 14.38 -26.41 8.26
CA TYR A 204 13.22 -26.12 7.44
C TYR A 204 12.05 -26.98 7.93
N PRO A 205 10.88 -26.38 8.21
CA PRO A 205 9.73 -27.12 8.69
C PRO A 205 9.21 -28.04 7.59
N SER A 206 8.69 -29.21 7.96
CA SER A 206 7.78 -29.92 7.06
C SER A 206 6.52 -29.09 6.85
N ALA A 207 5.81 -29.30 5.73
CA ALA A 207 4.60 -28.55 5.39
C ALA A 207 3.50 -28.57 6.49
N ASP A 208 3.57 -29.54 7.40
CA ASP A 208 2.60 -29.78 8.48
C ASP A 208 2.99 -29.14 9.83
N ASN A 209 4.22 -28.64 9.99
CA ASN A 209 4.78 -28.17 11.27
C ASN A 209 4.90 -26.64 11.36
N VAL A 210 3.77 -25.93 11.35
CA VAL A 210 3.73 -24.49 11.64
C VAL A 210 2.76 -24.23 12.79
N GLU A 211 3.13 -23.35 13.74
CA GLU A 211 2.24 -22.90 14.82
C GLU A 211 0.87 -22.50 14.25
N PHE A 212 -0.19 -23.06 14.82
CA PHE A 212 -1.56 -22.98 14.33
C PHE A 212 -2.38 -22.01 15.18
N HIS A 213 -2.77 -20.89 14.59
CA HIS A 213 -3.67 -19.90 15.21
C HIS A 213 -5.00 -19.87 14.43
N PRO A 214 -5.89 -20.86 14.60
CA PRO A 214 -7.11 -20.95 13.79
C PRO A 214 -7.90 -19.64 13.81
N ARG A 215 -8.43 -19.25 12.65
CA ARG A 215 -9.34 -18.10 12.51
C ARG A 215 -8.72 -16.76 12.94
N SER A 216 -7.42 -16.60 12.73
CA SER A 216 -6.67 -15.38 13.09
C SER A 216 -5.90 -14.83 11.89
N TYR A 217 -5.68 -13.50 11.86
CA TYR A 217 -4.69 -12.89 10.96
C TYR A 217 -3.25 -13.30 11.34
N ASP A 218 -3.05 -13.74 12.58
CA ASP A 218 -1.79 -14.33 13.06
C ASP A 218 -1.66 -15.81 12.65
N ASP A 219 -2.63 -16.40 11.93
CA ASP A 219 -2.41 -17.71 11.30
C ASP A 219 -1.41 -17.56 10.14
N ARG A 220 -0.17 -17.99 10.41
CA ARG A 220 0.95 -17.89 9.47
C ARG A 220 1.23 -19.19 8.74
N ARG A 221 0.31 -20.17 8.76
CA ARG A 221 0.43 -21.42 7.97
C ARG A 221 0.86 -21.11 6.53
N GLN A 222 1.83 -21.85 6.06
CA GLN A 222 2.48 -21.62 4.78
C GLN A 222 1.56 -22.01 3.62
N PHE A 223 1.43 -21.14 2.61
CA PHE A 223 0.78 -21.50 1.35
C PHE A 223 1.74 -22.25 0.42
N HIS A 224 2.98 -21.78 0.29
CA HIS A 224 4.10 -22.51 -0.31
C HIS A 224 5.18 -22.78 0.74
N SER A 225 6.04 -23.77 0.47
CA SER A 225 7.14 -24.12 1.38
C SER A 225 8.05 -22.92 1.66
N LEU A 226 8.69 -22.95 2.83
CA LEU A 226 9.59 -21.87 3.24
C LEU A 226 10.80 -21.74 2.30
N GLU A 227 11.29 -22.84 1.76
CA GLU A 227 12.33 -22.88 0.73
C GLU A 227 11.90 -22.14 -0.52
N TYR A 228 10.69 -22.40 -1.02
CA TYR A 228 10.15 -21.72 -2.19
C TYR A 228 10.05 -20.22 -1.93
N ARG A 229 9.54 -19.82 -0.76
CA ARG A 229 9.44 -18.41 -0.38
C ARG A 229 10.82 -17.73 -0.29
N GLY A 230 11.84 -18.42 0.22
CA GLY A 230 13.22 -17.92 0.25
C GLY A 230 13.78 -17.72 -1.16
N GLU A 231 13.56 -18.68 -2.07
CA GLU A 231 13.98 -18.57 -3.47
C GLU A 231 13.23 -17.44 -4.19
N LEU A 232 11.93 -17.28 -3.93
CA LEU A 232 11.14 -16.16 -4.44
C LEU A 232 11.74 -14.82 -3.98
N ARG A 233 12.03 -14.64 -2.68
CA ARG A 233 12.67 -13.42 -2.16
C ARG A 233 13.99 -13.13 -2.86
N LYS A 234 14.84 -14.14 -3.02
CA LYS A 234 16.12 -14.00 -3.71
C LYS A 234 15.90 -13.48 -5.13
N ASN A 235 15.02 -14.12 -5.90
CA ASN A 235 14.73 -13.73 -7.27
C ASN A 235 14.18 -12.29 -7.35
N ILE A 236 13.29 -11.89 -6.44
CA ILE A 236 12.76 -10.52 -6.36
C ILE A 236 13.89 -9.50 -6.15
N LEU A 237 14.74 -9.72 -5.15
CA LEU A 237 15.80 -8.78 -4.79
C LEU A 237 16.93 -8.76 -5.82
N GLU A 238 17.25 -9.88 -6.46
CA GLU A 238 18.19 -9.92 -7.59
C GLU A 238 17.63 -9.16 -8.80
N TYR A 239 16.34 -9.33 -9.13
CA TYR A 239 15.69 -8.60 -10.23
C TYR A 239 15.68 -7.09 -9.97
N ALA A 240 15.40 -6.67 -8.73
CA ALA A 240 15.44 -5.27 -8.29
C ALA A 240 16.86 -4.70 -8.38
N ARG A 241 17.86 -5.42 -7.87
CA ARG A 241 19.27 -5.00 -7.87
C ARG A 241 19.85 -4.87 -9.28
N ALA A 242 19.49 -5.78 -10.19
CA ALA A 242 19.88 -5.69 -11.59
C ALA A 242 19.38 -4.41 -12.29
N ARG A 243 18.35 -3.77 -11.71
CA ARG A 243 17.79 -2.47 -12.15
C ARG A 243 18.17 -1.32 -11.21
N ASP A 244 19.15 -1.55 -10.32
CA ASP A 244 19.69 -0.55 -9.40
C ASP A 244 18.62 0.02 -8.46
N LEU A 245 17.60 -0.77 -8.09
CA LEU A 245 16.58 -0.39 -7.11
C LEU A 245 17.08 -0.68 -5.69
N MET A 246 16.89 0.26 -4.76
CA MET A 246 17.34 0.13 -3.38
C MET A 246 16.36 -0.68 -2.53
N HIS A 247 16.91 -1.49 -1.63
CA HIS A 247 16.18 -2.24 -0.62
C HIS A 247 16.92 -2.13 0.73
N PRO A 248 16.30 -1.66 1.81
CA PRO A 248 16.95 -1.59 3.11
C PRO A 248 16.89 -2.93 3.86
N GLU A 249 17.95 -3.21 4.61
CA GLU A 249 18.08 -4.40 5.44
C GLU A 249 17.45 -4.13 6.83
N ASP A 250 16.45 -4.92 7.23
CA ASP A 250 15.93 -4.83 8.58
C ASP A 250 17.02 -5.20 9.60
N CYS A 251 17.12 -4.42 10.69
CA CYS A 251 18.11 -4.61 11.74
C CYS A 251 17.60 -4.33 13.16
N GLY A 252 18.35 -4.85 14.14
CA GLY A 252 18.00 -4.71 15.55
C GLY A 252 16.90 -5.68 15.97
N THR A 253 15.96 -5.21 16.80
CA THR A 253 14.93 -6.02 17.46
C THR A 253 13.83 -6.49 16.51
N MET A 254 14.18 -7.34 15.53
CA MET A 254 13.34 -7.76 14.41
C MET A 254 12.25 -8.77 14.75
N THR A 255 12.22 -9.33 15.97
CA THR A 255 11.32 -10.45 16.35
C THR A 255 9.88 -10.03 16.66
N HIS A 256 9.33 -9.13 15.84
CA HIS A 256 8.03 -8.52 16.05
C HIS A 256 7.12 -8.67 14.82
N TRP A 257 5.82 -8.39 15.01
CA TRP A 257 4.76 -8.49 13.99
C TRP A 257 4.75 -9.86 13.27
N TYR A 258 5.34 -9.93 12.08
CA TYR A 258 5.31 -11.12 11.20
C TYR A 258 6.62 -11.91 11.18
N SER A 259 7.59 -11.53 12.03
CA SER A 259 8.87 -12.20 12.18
C SER A 259 8.91 -12.92 13.53
N ARG A 260 8.07 -13.94 13.67
CA ARG A 260 7.97 -14.73 14.90
C ARG A 260 9.21 -15.59 15.07
N THR A 261 9.71 -15.68 16.31
CA THR A 261 10.85 -16.54 16.65
C THR A 261 10.42 -18.00 16.58
N PRO A 262 11.09 -18.86 15.79
CA PRO A 262 10.74 -20.28 15.69
C PRO A 262 10.85 -21.03 17.03
N PRO A 263 9.98 -22.01 17.31
CA PRO A 263 10.03 -22.83 18.53
C PRO A 263 11.40 -23.48 18.77
N ASP A 264 12.02 -24.07 17.75
CA ASP A 264 13.34 -24.71 17.84
C ASP A 264 14.42 -23.75 18.35
N PHE A 265 14.36 -22.48 17.90
CA PHE A 265 15.27 -21.44 18.38
C PHE A 265 15.02 -21.12 19.85
N LEU A 266 13.75 -20.98 20.25
CA LEU A 266 13.37 -20.69 21.63
C LEU A 266 13.80 -21.81 22.58
N GLU A 267 13.68 -23.07 22.15
CA GLU A 267 14.06 -24.24 22.94
C GLU A 267 15.58 -24.32 23.11
N ALA A 268 16.34 -24.17 22.03
CA ALA A 268 17.79 -24.34 22.06
C ALA A 268 18.53 -23.14 22.65
N VAL A 269 18.11 -21.91 22.33
CA VAL A 269 18.82 -20.67 22.71
C VAL A 269 18.32 -20.11 24.04
N GLN A 270 17.05 -20.33 24.38
CA GLN A 270 16.39 -19.81 25.58
C GLN A 270 16.69 -18.32 25.84
N PRO A 271 16.42 -17.42 24.88
CA PRO A 271 16.73 -16.01 25.03
C PRO A 271 15.91 -15.40 26.17
N GLU A 272 16.55 -14.57 27.00
CA GLU A 272 15.80 -13.71 27.91
C GLU A 272 15.01 -12.68 27.11
N PHE A 273 13.81 -12.34 27.60
CA PHE A 273 12.93 -11.37 26.97
C PHE A 273 12.90 -10.07 27.75
N LEU A 274 12.65 -8.97 27.04
CA LEU A 274 12.26 -7.73 27.70
C LEU A 274 10.96 -7.93 28.49
N PRO A 275 10.78 -7.19 29.61
CA PRO A 275 9.46 -7.09 30.22
C PRO A 275 8.48 -6.48 29.22
N GLN A 276 7.22 -6.92 29.28
CA GLN A 276 6.16 -6.42 28.43
C GLN A 276 4.86 -6.38 29.24
N TRP A 277 4.24 -5.21 29.32
CA TRP A 277 2.93 -5.04 29.94
C TRP A 277 1.81 -4.95 28.90
N SER A 278 2.13 -4.53 27.67
CA SER A 278 1.17 -4.56 26.56
C SER A 278 0.79 -6.01 26.25
N ALA A 279 -0.51 -6.26 26.05
CA ALA A 279 -1.02 -7.60 25.77
C ALA A 279 -0.60 -8.10 24.38
N ASP A 280 -0.50 -7.20 23.40
CA ASP A 280 -0.22 -7.53 22.02
C ASP A 280 1.12 -8.24 21.87
N TYR A 281 1.13 -9.35 21.13
CA TYR A 281 2.33 -10.18 20.89
C TYR A 281 2.99 -10.71 22.18
N GLY A 282 2.19 -11.00 23.21
CA GLY A 282 2.67 -11.53 24.49
C GLY A 282 3.18 -12.98 24.45
N GLU A 283 2.92 -13.70 23.36
CA GLU A 283 3.40 -15.06 23.09
C GLU A 283 4.94 -15.10 23.01
N LYS A 284 5.57 -16.20 23.46
CA LYS A 284 7.05 -16.30 23.46
C LYS A 284 7.67 -16.04 22.09
N SER A 285 7.03 -16.50 21.00
CA SER A 285 7.50 -16.30 19.63
C SER A 285 7.42 -14.84 19.16
N GLY A 286 6.55 -14.00 19.76
CA GLY A 286 6.38 -12.58 19.44
C GLY A 286 7.09 -11.60 20.38
N ARG A 287 7.79 -12.10 21.40
CA ARG A 287 8.52 -11.28 22.38
C ARG A 287 9.87 -10.81 21.84
N VAL A 288 10.26 -9.63 22.29
CA VAL A 288 11.58 -9.05 22.01
C VAL A 288 12.61 -9.68 22.94
N TRP A 289 13.65 -10.27 22.37
CA TRP A 289 14.82 -10.73 23.13
C TRP A 289 15.48 -9.51 23.77
N ASP A 290 15.95 -9.65 25.00
CA ASP A 290 16.56 -8.54 25.73
C ASP A 290 17.88 -8.12 25.05
N PHE A 291 17.81 -7.09 24.21
CA PHE A 291 18.92 -6.56 23.43
C PHE A 291 20.04 -5.98 24.30
N ARG A 292 19.79 -5.74 25.59
CA ARG A 292 20.81 -5.30 26.55
C ARG A 292 21.79 -6.44 26.88
N ILE A 293 21.39 -7.68 26.62
CA ILE A 293 22.26 -8.85 26.75
C ILE A 293 23.00 -9.03 25.42
N ARG A 294 24.33 -8.97 25.49
CA ARG A 294 25.22 -8.97 24.31
C ARG A 294 24.92 -10.10 23.32
N ARG A 295 24.74 -11.34 23.79
CA ARG A 295 24.45 -12.50 22.93
C ARG A 295 23.15 -12.36 22.14
N ASN A 296 22.13 -11.73 22.72
CA ASN A 296 20.84 -11.53 22.05
C ASN A 296 20.97 -10.47 20.95
N MET A 297 21.73 -9.40 21.21
CA MET A 297 22.06 -8.40 20.19
C MET A 297 22.88 -9.01 19.06
N GLU A 298 23.88 -9.84 19.38
CA GLU A 298 24.66 -10.60 18.39
C GLU A 298 23.75 -11.53 17.56
N ASN A 299 22.78 -12.21 18.17
CA ASN A 299 21.81 -13.04 17.46
C ASN A 299 20.89 -12.22 16.54
N TYR A 300 20.45 -11.03 16.95
CA TYR A 300 19.69 -10.13 16.08
C TYR A 300 20.52 -9.71 14.85
N PHE A 301 21.78 -9.34 15.04
CA PHE A 301 22.64 -8.98 13.92
C PHE A 301 23.05 -10.18 13.06
N ARG A 302 23.07 -11.40 13.61
CA ARG A 302 23.24 -12.63 12.83
C ARG A 302 22.08 -12.86 11.86
N LEU A 303 20.84 -12.46 12.22
CA LEU A 303 19.71 -12.44 11.28
C LEU A 303 19.93 -11.41 10.17
N THR A 304 20.31 -10.17 10.50
CA THR A 304 20.61 -9.13 9.51
C THR A 304 21.73 -9.55 8.56
N GLU A 305 22.82 -10.11 9.09
CA GLU A 305 23.95 -10.62 8.29
C GLU A 305 23.56 -11.80 7.40
N ALA A 306 22.67 -12.67 7.86
CA ALA A 306 22.13 -13.74 7.03
C ALA A 306 21.30 -13.18 5.87
N HIS A 307 20.45 -12.17 6.12
CA HIS A 307 19.69 -11.53 5.05
C HIS A 307 20.63 -10.88 4.02
N ILE A 308 21.63 -10.11 4.47
CA ILE A 308 22.65 -9.52 3.59
C ILE A 308 23.36 -10.59 2.75
N ARG A 309 23.78 -11.70 3.37
CA ARG A 309 24.53 -12.76 2.68
C ARG A 309 23.72 -13.47 1.61
N HIS A 310 22.44 -13.71 1.86
CA HIS A 310 21.61 -14.58 1.02
C HIS A 310 20.69 -13.83 0.05
N TYR A 311 20.37 -12.57 0.36
CA TYR A 311 19.31 -11.81 -0.30
C TYR A 311 19.70 -10.37 -0.61
N GLY A 312 20.39 -9.73 0.33
CA GLY A 312 20.51 -8.28 0.43
C GLY A 312 21.90 -7.74 0.12
N SER A 313 22.14 -6.54 0.65
CA SER A 313 23.43 -5.85 0.62
C SER A 313 23.51 -4.85 1.77
N PRO A 314 24.69 -4.59 2.36
CA PRO A 314 24.83 -3.71 3.53
C PRO A 314 24.87 -2.22 3.15
N GLU A 315 23.98 -1.78 2.26
CA GLU A 315 23.98 -0.42 1.72
C GLU A 315 23.10 0.53 2.53
N ILE A 316 21.96 0.05 3.01
CA ILE A 316 20.96 0.83 3.77
C ILE A 316 20.33 -0.09 4.81
N PHE A 317 20.15 0.41 6.02
CA PHE A 317 19.56 -0.34 7.13
C PHE A 317 18.25 0.30 7.58
N HIS A 318 17.32 -0.50 8.06
CA HIS A 318 16.05 -0.01 8.60
C HIS A 318 15.76 -0.63 9.96
N THR A 319 15.20 0.17 10.87
CA THR A 319 14.68 -0.32 12.14
C THR A 319 13.47 0.47 12.61
N ILE A 320 12.62 -0.18 13.39
CA ILE A 320 11.51 0.47 14.12
C ILE A 320 11.79 0.54 15.63
N GLY A 321 13.00 0.15 16.06
CA GLY A 321 13.31 -0.04 17.46
C GLY A 321 12.34 -1.06 18.08
N LEU A 322 11.65 -0.66 19.15
CA LEU A 322 10.73 -1.53 19.87
C LEU A 322 9.27 -1.50 19.36
N ALA A 323 8.97 -0.73 18.31
CA ALA A 323 7.61 -0.54 17.80
C ALA A 323 6.60 -0.24 18.94
N GLU A 324 5.34 -0.67 18.80
CA GLU A 324 4.22 -0.40 19.72
C GLU A 324 4.37 -1.03 21.12
N ARG A 325 5.52 -1.65 21.44
CA ARG A 325 5.71 -2.37 22.70
C ARG A 325 5.75 -1.43 23.90
N GLY A 326 4.93 -1.77 24.90
CA GLY A 326 5.00 -1.22 26.25
C GLY A 326 5.76 -2.19 27.15
N CYS A 327 6.95 -1.82 27.59
CA CYS A 327 7.78 -2.64 28.50
C CYS A 327 7.52 -2.34 29.98
N PHE A 328 7.17 -1.08 30.31
CA PHE A 328 6.81 -0.65 31.66
C PHE A 328 5.56 0.22 31.67
N LEU A 329 4.75 0.12 32.74
CA LEU A 329 3.63 1.05 33.00
C LEU A 329 4.12 2.49 33.21
N ASP A 330 5.32 2.66 33.77
CA ASP A 330 5.97 3.97 33.88
C ASP A 330 6.40 4.46 32.49
N ARG A 331 5.74 5.53 32.02
CA ARG A 331 5.98 6.12 30.70
C ARG A 331 7.43 6.56 30.50
N ARG A 332 8.05 7.21 31.50
CA ARG A 332 9.41 7.73 31.38
C ARG A 332 10.43 6.60 31.33
N LYS A 333 10.22 5.53 32.10
CA LYS A 333 11.04 4.31 32.06
C LYS A 333 10.91 3.61 30.71
N ASN A 334 9.70 3.53 30.17
CA ASN A 334 9.45 2.97 28.83
C ASN A 334 10.18 3.80 27.75
N GLN A 335 10.04 5.12 27.79
CA GLN A 335 10.72 6.03 26.87
C GLN A 335 12.24 5.87 26.92
N LYS A 336 12.85 5.85 28.13
CA LYS A 336 14.30 5.63 28.27
C LYS A 336 14.78 4.32 27.65
N LEU A 337 13.99 3.24 27.77
CA LEU A 337 14.32 1.96 27.14
C LEU A 337 14.27 2.06 25.60
N LYS A 338 13.27 2.75 25.04
CA LYS A 338 13.16 2.94 23.59
C LYS A 338 14.31 3.77 23.03
N LEU A 339 14.70 4.86 23.72
CA LEU A 339 15.89 5.64 23.37
C LEU A 339 17.16 4.78 23.36
N HIS A 340 17.34 3.97 24.42
CA HIS A 340 18.48 3.08 24.53
C HIS A 340 18.52 1.99 23.43
N ALA A 341 17.36 1.48 23.01
CA ALA A 341 17.27 0.53 21.91
C ALA A 341 17.79 1.13 20.60
N CYS A 342 17.32 2.34 20.25
CA CYS A 342 17.79 3.04 19.05
C CYS A 342 19.30 3.30 19.09
N GLU A 343 19.84 3.79 20.20
CA GLU A 343 21.29 4.03 20.38
C GLU A 343 22.11 2.74 20.22
N CYS A 344 21.64 1.61 20.78
CA CYS A 344 22.33 0.33 20.64
C CYS A 344 22.33 -0.16 19.19
N ILE A 345 21.20 -0.06 18.49
CA ILE A 345 21.08 -0.48 17.09
C ILE A 345 21.96 0.39 16.19
N GLU A 346 21.91 1.71 16.34
CA GLU A 346 22.75 2.67 15.60
C GLU A 346 24.24 2.37 15.78
N ARG A 347 24.68 2.18 17.03
CA ARG A 347 26.07 1.82 17.33
C ARG A 347 26.49 0.52 16.67
N GLU A 348 25.68 -0.54 16.75
CA GLU A 348 26.03 -1.83 16.14
C GLU A 348 26.12 -1.74 14.61
N VAL A 349 25.16 -1.06 13.96
CA VAL A 349 25.20 -0.84 12.50
C VAL A 349 26.45 -0.08 12.11
N HIS A 350 26.72 1.09 12.70
CA HIS A 350 27.83 1.95 12.28
C HIS A 350 29.20 1.45 12.73
N SER A 351 29.29 0.54 13.71
CA SER A 351 30.54 -0.15 14.03
C SER A 351 31.03 -1.05 12.89
N LYS A 352 30.10 -1.61 12.10
CA LYS A 352 30.38 -2.52 10.97
C LYS A 352 30.29 -1.80 9.63
N TYR A 353 29.37 -0.84 9.52
CA TYR A 353 29.05 -0.11 8.29
C TYR A 353 28.98 1.41 8.56
N PRO A 354 30.13 2.08 8.79
CA PRO A 354 30.17 3.47 9.28
C PRO A 354 29.40 4.49 8.43
N ASN A 355 29.33 4.27 7.12
CA ASN A 355 28.71 5.20 6.16
C ASN A 355 27.30 4.78 5.72
N ALA A 356 26.80 3.62 6.17
CA ALA A 356 25.50 3.14 5.72
C ALA A 356 24.37 3.92 6.40
N PRO A 357 23.38 4.45 5.64
CA PRO A 357 22.24 5.12 6.22
C PRO A 357 21.41 4.18 7.10
N LEU A 358 21.08 4.61 8.31
CA LEU A 358 20.10 3.97 9.18
C LEU A 358 18.76 4.72 9.10
N LEU A 359 17.73 4.00 8.68
CA LEU A 359 16.37 4.49 8.53
C LEU A 359 15.57 4.13 9.79
N ILE A 360 15.09 5.13 10.52
CA ILE A 360 14.31 4.91 11.75
C ILE A 360 12.83 5.21 11.48
N ALA A 361 11.99 4.19 11.55
CA ALA A 361 10.55 4.31 11.33
C ALA A 361 9.84 5.11 12.42
N SER A 362 8.99 6.07 12.04
CA SER A 362 8.22 6.89 12.98
C SER A 362 6.91 6.27 13.45
N TRP A 363 6.55 5.05 13.03
CA TRP A 363 5.24 4.46 13.37
C TRP A 363 4.96 4.49 14.88
N ASP A 364 5.95 4.14 15.69
CA ASP A 364 5.80 4.15 17.14
C ASP A 364 5.52 5.56 17.71
N PHE A 365 5.85 6.62 16.97
CA PHE A 365 5.65 8.00 17.40
C PHE A 365 4.18 8.41 17.47
N VAL A 366 3.26 7.62 16.90
CA VAL A 366 1.81 7.78 17.15
C VAL A 366 1.46 7.73 18.65
N ALA A 367 2.30 7.05 19.45
CA ALA A 367 2.17 6.94 20.90
C ALA A 367 3.14 7.85 21.69
N TRP A 368 4.03 8.59 21.03
CA TRP A 368 5.05 9.44 21.66
C TRP A 368 4.62 10.91 21.69
N THR A 369 4.97 11.67 22.73
CA THR A 369 4.81 13.13 22.72
C THR A 369 5.87 13.78 21.83
N ASN A 370 5.63 15.02 21.41
CA ASN A 370 6.60 15.77 20.61
C ASN A 370 7.94 15.92 21.36
N GLU A 371 7.91 16.11 22.68
CA GLU A 371 9.11 16.20 23.52
C GLU A 371 9.90 14.89 23.54
N GLU A 372 9.20 13.75 23.59
CA GLU A 372 9.85 12.43 23.57
C GLU A 372 10.53 12.17 22.23
N VAL A 373 9.90 12.58 21.11
CA VAL A 373 10.52 12.50 19.78
C VAL A 373 11.72 13.43 19.69
N ARG A 374 11.62 14.69 20.18
CA ARG A 374 12.75 15.63 20.18
C ARG A 374 13.94 15.10 20.98
N GLU A 375 13.70 14.39 22.09
CA GLU A 375 14.77 13.76 22.88
C GLU A 375 15.48 12.64 22.12
N LEU A 376 14.76 11.85 21.32
CA LEU A 376 15.36 10.86 20.42
C LEU A 376 16.21 11.55 19.35
N ILE A 377 15.63 12.52 18.64
CA ILE A 377 16.32 13.22 17.55
C ILE A 377 17.61 13.90 18.02
N ALA A 378 17.64 14.42 19.25
CA ALA A 378 18.83 15.03 19.83
C ALA A 378 20.00 14.05 20.12
N ARG A 379 19.76 12.73 20.08
CA ARG A 379 20.74 11.69 20.40
C ARG A 379 21.29 10.94 19.18
N LEU A 380 20.57 10.99 18.06
CA LEU A 380 20.92 10.28 16.82
C LEU A 380 21.94 11.07 15.99
N ASN A 381 22.72 10.38 15.17
CA ASN A 381 23.68 11.02 14.26
C ASN A 381 23.00 11.49 12.96
N PRO A 382 22.86 12.81 12.70
CA PRO A 382 22.21 13.30 11.48
C PRO A 382 23.02 13.06 10.20
N GLU A 383 24.29 12.65 10.27
CA GLU A 383 25.10 12.41 9.07
C GLU A 383 24.71 11.12 8.33
N ASN A 384 24.29 10.10 9.08
CA ASN A 384 24.00 8.77 8.56
C ASN A 384 22.71 8.16 9.14
N THR A 385 21.89 8.93 9.87
CA THR A 385 20.55 8.52 10.31
C THR A 385 19.48 9.41 9.68
N VAL A 386 18.41 8.78 9.19
CA VAL A 386 17.27 9.47 8.55
C VAL A 386 15.98 9.02 9.22
N LEU A 387 15.17 9.98 9.65
CA LEU A 387 13.85 9.69 10.18
C LEU A 387 12.89 9.34 9.06
N TRP A 388 12.36 8.12 9.10
CA TRP A 388 11.31 7.67 8.19
C TRP A 388 9.96 8.04 8.76
N ASP A 389 9.57 9.32 8.61
CA ASP A 389 8.23 9.74 9.00
C ASP A 389 7.22 9.05 8.11
N TYR A 390 6.41 8.20 8.71
CA TYR A 390 5.40 7.38 8.09
C TYR A 390 3.99 7.96 8.21
N ILE A 391 3.79 8.95 9.08
CA ILE A 391 2.47 9.40 9.51
C ILE A 391 2.23 10.87 9.16
N SER A 392 2.94 11.42 8.17
CA SER A 392 2.81 12.84 7.81
C SER A 392 1.40 13.19 7.30
N ASP A 393 0.62 12.20 6.83
CA ASP A 393 -0.79 12.35 6.42
C ASP A 393 -1.81 12.22 7.59
N THR A 394 -1.33 12.12 8.84
CA THR A 394 -2.16 11.97 10.04
C THR A 394 -3.24 13.04 10.20
N TYR A 395 -4.38 12.66 10.77
CA TYR A 395 -5.41 13.61 11.19
C TYR A 395 -4.95 14.53 12.33
N ASP A 396 -3.98 14.09 13.16
CA ASP A 396 -3.48 14.87 14.29
C ASP A 396 -2.72 16.14 13.80
N LYS A 397 -3.23 17.31 14.18
CA LYS A 397 -2.63 18.60 13.78
C LYS A 397 -1.35 18.95 14.55
N VAL A 398 -1.11 18.30 15.68
CA VAL A 398 -0.04 18.63 16.63
C VAL A 398 1.08 17.59 16.62
N CYS A 399 0.77 16.30 16.66
CA CYS A 399 1.78 15.23 16.74
C CYS A 399 2.22 14.80 15.33
N ASN A 400 3.08 15.59 14.70
CA ASN A 400 3.67 15.30 13.38
C ASN A 400 5.03 16.01 13.23
N PHE A 401 5.75 15.73 12.13
CA PHE A 401 7.11 16.23 11.89
C PHE A 401 7.29 17.75 12.07
N THR A 402 6.24 18.55 11.84
CA THR A 402 6.33 20.01 12.02
C THR A 402 6.60 20.44 13.46
N ASN A 403 6.36 19.56 14.44
CA ASN A 403 6.61 19.79 15.86
C ASN A 403 7.74 18.93 16.45
N TRP A 404 8.35 18.04 15.67
CA TRP A 404 9.42 17.14 16.14
C TRP A 404 10.82 17.76 16.12
N ASN A 405 10.94 19.03 15.74
CA ASN A 405 12.21 19.75 15.61
C ASN A 405 13.16 19.15 14.56
N VAL A 406 12.61 18.54 13.50
CA VAL A 406 13.38 18.00 12.37
C VAL A 406 13.59 19.02 11.26
N ILE A 407 12.67 19.97 11.08
CA ILE A 407 12.70 20.95 9.97
C ILE A 407 13.99 21.78 10.04
N GLY A 408 14.77 21.75 8.97
CA GLY A 408 16.07 22.41 8.84
C GLY A 408 17.17 21.88 9.77
N LYS A 409 16.93 20.78 10.51
CA LYS A 409 17.82 20.29 11.58
C LYS A 409 18.22 18.82 11.48
N PHE A 410 17.33 17.93 11.03
CA PHE A 410 17.59 16.50 11.02
C PHE A 410 16.99 15.85 9.76
N PRO A 411 17.71 14.96 9.04
CA PRO A 411 17.19 14.33 7.84
C PRO A 411 15.92 13.53 8.10
N TYR A 412 14.89 13.74 7.29
CA TYR A 412 13.65 12.99 7.37
C TYR A 412 13.05 12.76 5.97
N VAL A 413 12.03 11.92 5.87
CA VAL A 413 11.20 11.75 4.67
C VAL A 413 9.75 12.09 5.01
N PHE A 414 8.98 12.55 4.03
CA PHE A 414 7.54 12.80 4.18
C PHE A 414 6.76 11.53 3.84
N GLY A 415 6.04 10.97 4.81
CA GLY A 415 5.33 9.70 4.64
C GLY A 415 3.83 9.81 4.58
N ILE A 416 3.26 8.87 3.83
CA ILE A 416 1.83 8.71 3.66
C ILE A 416 1.49 7.29 4.13
N PHE A 417 0.86 7.18 5.30
CA PHE A 417 0.37 5.89 5.81
C PHE A 417 -0.85 5.41 5.03
N HIS A 418 -1.78 6.31 4.71
CA HIS A 418 -2.96 6.09 3.87
C HIS A 418 -4.01 5.10 4.43
N ALA A 419 -3.66 3.84 4.69
CA ALA A 419 -4.62 2.78 4.95
C ALA A 419 -4.08 1.64 5.82
N PHE A 420 -4.94 1.19 6.74
CA PHE A 420 -4.83 -0.11 7.41
C PHE A 420 -5.32 -1.24 6.49
N ALA A 421 -5.09 -2.50 6.89
CA ALA A 421 -5.42 -3.69 6.10
C ALA A 421 -6.85 -3.70 5.51
N ALA A 422 -7.86 -3.40 6.32
CA ALA A 422 -9.26 -3.42 5.90
C ALA A 422 -9.64 -2.30 4.93
N SER A 423 -8.87 -1.20 4.91
CA SER A 423 -9.19 0.05 4.22
C SER A 423 -8.82 0.01 2.74
N THR A 424 -9.42 -0.91 1.99
CA THR A 424 -9.13 -1.09 0.56
C THR A 424 -9.84 -0.08 -0.32
N GLU A 425 -10.74 0.77 0.20
CA GLU A 425 -11.50 1.78 -0.55
C GLU A 425 -10.71 3.07 -0.85
N ILE A 426 -11.21 3.89 -1.79
CA ILE A 426 -10.56 5.14 -2.20
C ILE A 426 -10.64 6.17 -1.07
N ARG A 427 -9.48 6.73 -0.68
CA ARG A 427 -9.35 7.52 0.55
C ARG A 427 -8.16 8.46 0.57
N GLY A 428 -8.14 9.38 1.54
CA GLY A 428 -6.92 10.14 1.85
C GLY A 428 -7.17 11.53 2.41
N ASN A 429 -6.28 11.95 3.31
CA ASN A 429 -6.30 13.29 3.90
C ASN A 429 -5.54 14.31 3.03
N TYR A 430 -5.98 14.50 1.78
CA TYR A 430 -5.30 15.39 0.83
C TYR A 430 -5.10 16.81 1.37
N GLY A 431 -6.02 17.32 2.20
CA GLY A 431 -5.88 18.65 2.81
C GLY A 431 -4.71 18.74 3.79
N ALA A 432 -4.51 17.74 4.65
CA ALA A 432 -3.36 17.71 5.55
C ALA A 432 -2.05 17.48 4.80
N MET A 433 -2.06 16.62 3.78
CA MET A 433 -0.89 16.39 2.93
C MET A 433 -0.49 17.67 2.19
N GLU A 434 -1.42 18.32 1.49
CA GLU A 434 -1.20 19.60 0.79
C GLU A 434 -0.52 20.63 1.70
N GLN A 435 -1.10 20.88 2.88
CA GLN A 435 -0.62 21.89 3.81
C GLN A 435 0.79 21.59 4.36
N ARG A 436 1.10 20.32 4.60
CA ARG A 436 2.37 19.92 5.24
C ARG A 436 3.46 19.68 4.22
N PHE A 437 3.10 19.20 3.03
CA PHE A 437 4.05 18.84 2.00
C PHE A 437 4.80 20.07 1.46
N GLU A 438 4.16 21.24 1.39
CA GLU A 438 4.82 22.51 1.05
C GLU A 438 6.06 22.77 1.93
N LYS A 439 5.91 22.62 3.25
CA LYS A 439 7.02 22.79 4.20
C LYS A 439 8.12 21.75 4.00
N ALA A 440 7.75 20.52 3.68
CA ALA A 440 8.70 19.44 3.44
C ALA A 440 9.43 19.62 2.11
N LEU A 441 8.75 20.15 1.08
CA LEU A 441 9.33 20.38 -0.24
C LEU A 441 10.42 21.46 -0.21
N GLU A 442 10.23 22.52 0.58
CA GLU A 442 11.20 23.61 0.73
C GLU A 442 12.39 23.24 1.62
N ASP A 443 12.27 22.24 2.48
CA ASP A 443 13.30 21.88 3.45
C ASP A 443 14.37 20.93 2.88
N PRO A 444 15.66 21.32 2.80
CA PRO A 444 16.75 20.43 2.35
C PRO A 444 16.97 19.22 3.26
N MET A 445 16.44 19.22 4.49
CA MET A 445 16.45 18.05 5.38
C MET A 445 15.36 17.03 5.04
N CYS A 446 14.32 17.41 4.30
CA CYS A 446 13.42 16.44 3.70
C CYS A 446 14.12 15.76 2.51
N LYS A 447 14.58 14.53 2.74
CA LYS A 447 15.32 13.71 1.79
C LYS A 447 14.42 12.90 0.88
N GLY A 448 13.12 12.78 1.17
CA GLY A 448 12.30 11.82 0.45
C GLY A 448 10.80 11.90 0.66
N MET A 449 10.11 11.05 -0.10
CA MET A 449 8.72 10.67 0.14
C MET A 449 8.60 9.16 0.25
N ILE A 450 7.69 8.69 1.11
CA ILE A 450 7.34 7.28 1.21
C ILE A 450 5.83 7.04 1.24
N PHE A 451 5.39 6.01 0.51
CA PHE A 451 4.05 5.46 0.62
C PHE A 451 4.08 4.13 1.40
N TRP A 452 3.34 4.06 2.51
CA TRP A 452 3.30 2.88 3.37
C TRP A 452 1.89 2.58 3.93
N PRO A 453 0.98 2.12 3.08
CA PRO A 453 -0.21 1.42 3.53
C PRO A 453 0.09 -0.01 4.00
N GLU A 454 -0.86 -0.58 4.73
CA GLU A 454 -0.89 -2.01 5.04
C GLU A 454 -1.46 -2.87 3.91
N ASN A 455 -2.14 -2.25 2.95
CA ASN A 455 -2.65 -2.91 1.74
C ASN A 455 -1.92 -2.42 0.49
N SER A 456 -2.01 -3.17 -0.61
CA SER A 456 -1.36 -2.85 -1.88
C SER A 456 -2.37 -2.37 -2.92
N HIS A 457 -2.07 -1.33 -3.69
CA HIS A 457 -2.86 -0.92 -4.87
C HIS A 457 -4.39 -0.78 -4.67
N ALA A 458 -4.80 -0.38 -3.48
CA ALA A 458 -6.17 -0.03 -3.12
C ALA A 458 -6.65 1.22 -3.87
N ASP A 459 -5.84 2.28 -3.88
CA ASP A 459 -6.22 3.60 -4.37
C ASP A 459 -5.33 4.06 -5.54
N PRO A 460 -5.80 3.94 -6.81
CA PRO A 460 -5.04 4.40 -7.95
C PRO A 460 -4.83 5.92 -7.97
N LEU A 461 -5.74 6.73 -7.41
CA LEU A 461 -5.54 8.18 -7.36
C LEU A 461 -4.40 8.54 -6.41
N MET A 462 -4.35 7.90 -5.24
CA MET A 462 -3.27 8.11 -4.27
C MET A 462 -1.92 7.66 -4.82
N LEU A 463 -1.84 6.49 -5.45
CA LEU A 463 -0.58 6.01 -6.05
C LEU A 463 -0.05 6.97 -7.11
N GLU A 464 -0.91 7.49 -7.98
CA GLU A 464 -0.52 8.46 -9.00
C GLU A 464 -0.14 9.80 -8.38
N TYR A 465 -0.87 10.28 -7.36
CA TYR A 465 -0.58 11.53 -6.65
C TYR A 465 0.77 11.47 -5.94
N PHE A 466 1.03 10.39 -5.20
CA PHE A 466 2.29 10.15 -4.51
C PHE A 466 3.45 10.09 -5.49
N THR A 467 3.36 9.26 -6.54
CA THR A 467 4.48 9.07 -7.48
C THR A 467 4.79 10.33 -8.29
N ALA A 468 3.77 11.14 -8.62
CA ALA A 468 3.98 12.43 -9.27
C ALA A 468 4.73 13.41 -8.35
N ASN A 469 4.33 13.52 -7.08
CA ASN A 469 4.97 14.42 -6.12
C ASN A 469 6.35 13.94 -5.66
N ALA A 470 6.61 12.63 -5.64
CA ALA A 470 7.88 12.06 -5.22
C ALA A 470 9.06 12.47 -6.14
N TRP A 471 8.81 12.91 -7.38
CA TRP A 471 9.88 13.36 -8.27
C TRP A 471 10.36 14.78 -7.95
N ASP A 472 9.46 15.77 -7.99
CA ASP A 472 9.78 17.20 -7.86
C ASP A 472 8.79 18.00 -6.99
N GLY A 473 7.73 17.37 -6.50
CA GLY A 473 6.68 18.02 -5.72
C GLY A 473 5.75 18.96 -6.50
N ALA A 474 5.79 18.97 -7.83
CA ALA A 474 5.04 19.92 -8.66
C ALA A 474 3.52 19.71 -8.68
N HIS A 475 3.01 18.66 -8.03
CA HIS A 475 1.62 18.22 -8.14
C HIS A 475 0.89 18.22 -6.78
N GLY A 476 1.27 19.14 -5.88
CA GLY A 476 0.78 19.17 -4.51
C GLY A 476 -0.73 19.34 -4.40
N ASN A 477 -1.37 20.11 -5.30
CA ASN A 477 -2.81 20.38 -5.25
C ASN A 477 -3.65 19.23 -5.87
N ILE A 478 -4.50 18.59 -5.08
CA ILE A 478 -5.29 17.43 -5.55
C ILE A 478 -6.32 17.79 -6.62
N ARG A 479 -6.92 18.99 -6.57
CA ARG A 479 -7.98 19.37 -7.52
C ARG A 479 -7.40 19.58 -8.92
N GLU A 480 -6.22 20.16 -9.00
CA GLU A 480 -5.48 20.31 -10.25
C GLU A 480 -5.00 18.94 -10.75
N PHE A 481 -4.45 18.13 -9.83
CA PHE A 481 -3.94 16.80 -10.15
C PHE A 481 -5.02 15.85 -10.71
N ILE A 482 -6.25 15.87 -10.19
CA ILE A 482 -7.37 15.06 -10.73
C ILE A 482 -7.57 15.31 -12.24
N GLY A 483 -7.40 16.55 -12.70
CA GLY A 483 -7.48 16.88 -14.11
C GLY A 483 -6.39 16.20 -14.94
N GLU A 484 -5.16 16.17 -14.43
CA GLU A 484 -4.06 15.45 -15.06
C GLU A 484 -4.26 13.94 -15.04
N PHE A 485 -4.56 13.37 -13.87
CA PHE A 485 -4.85 11.96 -13.68
C PHE A 485 -5.89 11.47 -14.68
N CYS A 486 -7.02 12.18 -14.81
CA CYS A 486 -8.08 11.81 -15.74
C CYS A 486 -7.64 11.89 -17.21
N ARG A 487 -6.82 12.87 -17.59
CA ARG A 487 -6.29 13.00 -18.96
C ARG A 487 -5.33 11.86 -19.31
N ARG A 488 -4.55 11.37 -18.34
CA ARG A 488 -3.57 10.30 -18.52
C ARG A 488 -4.23 8.92 -18.52
N ARG A 489 -5.19 8.71 -17.62
CA ARG A 489 -5.80 7.40 -17.34
C ARG A 489 -6.96 7.05 -18.27
N TYR A 490 -7.78 8.05 -18.64
CA TYR A 490 -8.98 7.83 -19.42
C TYR A 490 -8.87 8.43 -20.81
N SER A 491 -9.31 7.66 -21.80
CA SER A 491 -9.29 8.06 -23.21
C SER A 491 -10.42 9.07 -23.51
N ARG A 492 -11.52 8.61 -24.11
CA ARG A 492 -12.66 9.45 -24.51
C ARG A 492 -13.52 9.91 -23.33
N GLN A 493 -13.52 9.18 -22.21
CA GLN A 493 -14.34 9.45 -21.03
C GLN A 493 -13.71 10.41 -20.01
N ARG A 494 -12.55 11.00 -20.30
CA ARG A 494 -11.80 11.85 -19.36
C ARG A 494 -12.60 12.99 -18.72
N LYS A 495 -13.52 13.62 -19.47
CA LYS A 495 -14.36 14.72 -18.96
C LYS A 495 -15.41 14.21 -17.97
N ALA A 496 -16.05 13.08 -18.30
CA ALA A 496 -17.04 12.43 -17.44
C ALA A 496 -16.37 11.96 -16.15
N MET A 497 -15.25 11.26 -16.26
CA MET A 497 -14.49 10.80 -15.09
C MET A 497 -13.97 11.95 -14.24
N LYS A 498 -13.48 13.05 -14.84
CA LYS A 498 -13.06 14.21 -14.05
C LYS A 498 -14.19 14.73 -13.16
N ARG A 499 -15.41 14.85 -13.72
CA ARG A 499 -16.59 15.26 -12.95
C ARG A 499 -16.87 14.29 -11.80
N ILE A 500 -16.82 12.98 -12.06
CA ILE A 500 -17.04 11.95 -11.05
C ILE A 500 -15.98 12.03 -9.93
N TRP A 501 -14.70 12.16 -10.27
CA TRP A 501 -13.62 12.34 -9.30
C TRP A 501 -13.77 13.63 -8.48
N ASP A 502 -14.16 14.73 -9.11
CA ASP A 502 -14.44 16.00 -8.40
C ASP A 502 -15.63 15.86 -7.42
N GLU A 503 -16.67 15.11 -7.82
CA GLU A 503 -17.83 14.79 -6.97
C GLU A 503 -17.46 13.86 -5.81
N MET A 504 -16.54 12.92 -6.05
CA MET A 504 -16.04 11.95 -5.07
C MET A 504 -15.03 12.53 -4.09
N LEU A 505 -14.27 13.56 -4.45
CA LEU A 505 -13.20 14.10 -3.60
C LEU A 505 -13.64 14.42 -2.14
N PRO A 506 -14.82 15.02 -1.88
CA PRO A 506 -15.32 15.19 -0.51
C PRO A 506 -15.60 13.85 0.22
N LEU A 507 -16.11 12.84 -0.47
CA LEU A 507 -16.38 11.51 0.07
C LEU A 507 -15.08 10.75 0.38
N ILE A 508 -14.09 10.87 -0.50
CA ILE A 508 -12.74 10.31 -0.35
C ILE A 508 -12.06 10.88 0.91
N ARG A 509 -12.17 12.20 1.12
CA ARG A 509 -11.60 12.90 2.29
C ARG A 509 -12.23 12.46 3.62
N CYS A 510 -13.46 11.95 3.61
CA CYS A 510 -14.10 11.40 4.81
C CYS A 510 -13.42 10.10 5.27
N GLY A 511 -12.78 9.36 4.37
CA GLY A 511 -12.13 8.08 4.64
C GLY A 511 -10.68 8.17 5.11
N CYS A 512 -10.21 9.26 5.71
CA CYS A 512 -8.84 9.29 6.23
C CYS A 512 -8.68 8.40 7.49
N TRP A 513 -7.45 7.95 7.76
CA TRP A 513 -7.13 7.33 9.05
C TRP A 513 -7.17 8.41 10.16
N ARG A 514 -7.88 8.13 11.25
CA ARG A 514 -8.27 9.13 12.27
C ARG A 514 -7.64 8.89 13.64
N TRP A 515 -6.36 8.54 13.67
CA TRP A 515 -5.64 8.53 14.94
C TRP A 515 -5.43 9.97 15.41
N ASN A 516 -6.04 10.33 16.54
CA ASN A 516 -5.95 11.67 17.11
C ASN A 516 -5.83 11.59 18.63
N ARG A 517 -4.68 12.02 19.16
CA ARG A 517 -4.42 11.96 20.61
C ARG A 517 -5.29 12.94 21.43
N GLN A 518 -5.95 13.89 20.75
CA GLN A 518 -6.78 14.91 21.39
C GLN A 518 -8.28 14.53 21.45
N ARG A 519 -8.71 13.56 20.63
CA ARG A 519 -10.10 13.09 20.61
C ARG A 519 -10.17 11.69 20.03
N ASP A 520 -10.75 10.76 20.76
CA ASP A 520 -11.11 9.44 20.22
C ASP A 520 -12.24 9.59 19.20
N CYS A 521 -11.84 9.80 17.95
CA CYS A 521 -12.73 9.76 16.79
C CYS A 521 -12.27 8.71 15.79
N GLU A 522 -11.56 7.68 16.26
CA GLU A 522 -11.12 6.57 15.43
C GLU A 522 -12.35 5.83 14.88
N VAL A 523 -12.50 5.91 13.55
CA VAL A 523 -13.48 5.15 12.79
C VAL A 523 -12.67 4.19 11.91
N TYR A 524 -12.50 2.99 12.43
CA TYR A 524 -11.91 1.86 11.74
C TYR A 524 -12.56 0.58 12.27
N PRO A 525 -13.00 -0.36 11.41
CA PRO A 525 -13.14 -0.28 9.94
C PRO A 525 -14.53 0.28 9.50
N ASP A 526 -14.94 0.09 8.24
CA ASP A 526 -16.30 0.40 7.77
C ASP A 526 -17.36 -0.34 8.62
N TYR A 527 -18.48 0.32 8.92
CA TYR A 527 -19.45 -0.16 9.91
C TYR A 527 -20.10 -1.48 9.53
N ALA A 528 -20.27 -1.75 8.23
CA ALA A 528 -20.77 -3.03 7.73
C ALA A 528 -19.94 -4.23 8.21
N PHE A 529 -18.64 -4.03 8.50
CA PHE A 529 -17.73 -5.10 8.90
C PHE A 529 -17.73 -5.35 10.42
N THR A 530 -18.40 -4.49 11.20
CA THR A 530 -18.23 -4.42 12.66
C THR A 530 -19.29 -5.19 13.47
N ILE A 531 -20.38 -5.65 12.85
CA ILE A 531 -21.55 -6.22 13.55
C ILE A 531 -21.15 -7.41 14.43
N ALA A 532 -20.36 -8.36 13.88
CA ALA A 532 -19.89 -9.51 14.64
C ALA A 532 -18.81 -9.18 15.67
N HIS A 533 -17.78 -8.43 15.25
CA HIS A 533 -16.48 -8.37 15.92
C HIS A 533 -16.22 -7.10 16.73
N ALA A 534 -16.99 -6.04 16.52
CA ALA A 534 -16.78 -4.77 17.21
C ALA A 534 -18.12 -4.16 17.67
N PRO A 535 -18.81 -4.80 18.64
CA PRO A 535 -20.15 -4.41 19.07
C PRO A 535 -20.21 -2.99 19.62
N LYS A 536 -19.09 -2.44 20.11
CA LYS A 536 -18.95 -1.04 20.53
C LYS A 536 -19.38 -0.01 19.47
N TYR A 537 -19.35 -0.34 18.17
CA TYR A 537 -19.75 0.60 17.11
C TYR A 537 -21.26 0.65 16.88
N LEU A 538 -21.95 -0.49 16.91
CA LEU A 538 -23.34 -0.61 16.45
C LEU A 538 -24.31 -1.26 17.45
N CYS A 539 -23.83 -2.12 18.35
CA CYS A 539 -24.68 -2.88 19.27
C CYS A 539 -24.71 -2.25 20.68
N ASP A 540 -23.53 -1.89 21.20
CA ASP A 540 -23.37 -1.34 22.55
C ASP A 540 -23.40 0.19 22.49
N LEU A 541 -24.58 0.78 22.70
CA LEU A 541 -24.78 2.23 22.54
C LEU A 541 -24.46 2.99 23.82
N THR A 542 -23.16 3.18 24.06
CA THR A 542 -22.64 4.04 25.14
C THR A 542 -22.64 5.53 24.74
N PRO A 543 -22.49 6.48 25.68
CA PRO A 543 -22.32 7.89 25.33
C PRO A 543 -21.17 8.15 24.36
N GLU A 544 -20.04 7.46 24.51
CA GLU A 544 -18.88 7.56 23.63
C GLU A 544 -19.21 7.06 22.22
N SER A 545 -19.84 5.88 22.11
CA SER A 545 -20.26 5.31 20.83
C SER A 545 -21.25 6.22 20.11
N LEU A 546 -22.22 6.79 20.83
CA LEU A 546 -23.21 7.72 20.28
C LEU A 546 -22.57 9.06 19.86
N GLU A 547 -21.58 9.56 20.59
CA GLU A 547 -20.84 10.76 20.20
C GLU A 547 -20.05 10.53 18.90
N ARG A 548 -19.32 9.40 18.82
CA ARG A 548 -18.60 8.99 17.60
C ARG A 548 -19.55 8.86 16.41
N ASN A 549 -20.67 8.17 16.56
CA ASN A 549 -21.62 7.95 15.49
C ASN A 549 -22.30 9.27 15.07
N ARG A 550 -22.60 10.17 16.02
CA ARG A 550 -23.10 11.53 15.72
C ARG A 550 -22.10 12.34 14.92
N PHE A 551 -20.83 12.29 15.29
CA PHE A 551 -19.77 12.99 14.57
C PHE A 551 -19.65 12.47 13.13
N LEU A 552 -19.54 11.15 12.95
CA LEU A 552 -19.42 10.51 11.65
C LEU A 552 -20.65 10.77 10.76
N SER A 553 -21.86 10.54 11.27
CA SER A 553 -23.09 10.77 10.52
C SER A 553 -23.25 12.24 10.15
N GLY A 554 -22.89 13.18 11.05
CA GLY A 554 -22.93 14.61 10.77
C GLY A 554 -21.98 15.04 9.65
N GLU A 555 -20.81 14.40 9.53
CA GLU A 555 -19.86 14.63 8.44
C GLU A 555 -20.37 14.05 7.12
N LEU A 556 -20.76 12.77 7.11
CA LEU A 556 -21.18 12.06 5.91
C LEU A 556 -22.51 12.55 5.34
N LYS A 557 -23.44 13.03 6.19
CA LYS A 557 -24.76 13.55 5.76
C LYS A 557 -24.64 14.61 4.67
N LYS A 558 -23.63 15.47 4.78
CA LYS A 558 -23.37 16.60 3.85
C LYS A 558 -23.00 16.13 2.45
N HIS A 559 -22.67 14.85 2.29
CA HIS A 559 -22.13 14.28 1.07
C HIS A 559 -22.99 13.18 0.45
N LEU A 560 -24.14 12.82 1.06
CA LEU A 560 -25.04 11.79 0.52
C LEU A 560 -25.52 12.10 -0.90
N ARG A 561 -25.87 13.36 -1.19
CA ARG A 561 -26.25 13.78 -2.55
C ARG A 561 -25.14 13.48 -3.56
N ARG A 562 -23.88 13.72 -3.19
CA ARG A 562 -22.72 13.45 -4.06
C ARG A 562 -22.55 11.95 -4.31
N ALA A 563 -22.83 11.11 -3.31
CA ALA A 563 -22.79 9.66 -3.47
C ALA A 563 -23.88 9.19 -4.46
N VAL A 564 -25.10 9.72 -4.35
CA VAL A 564 -26.19 9.46 -5.31
C VAL A 564 -25.80 9.88 -6.73
N ASP A 565 -25.30 11.11 -6.89
CA ASP A 565 -24.94 11.66 -8.20
C ASP A 565 -23.79 10.86 -8.83
N THR A 566 -22.77 10.50 -8.03
CA THR A 566 -21.66 9.63 -8.46
C THR A 566 -22.18 8.29 -8.99
N LEU A 567 -23.03 7.61 -8.22
CA LEU A 567 -23.56 6.29 -8.61
C LEU A 567 -24.39 6.35 -9.90
N ASN A 568 -25.17 7.41 -10.09
CA ASN A 568 -25.90 7.64 -11.33
C ASN A 568 -24.94 7.88 -12.52
N HIS A 569 -23.92 8.73 -12.35
CA HIS A 569 -22.94 8.97 -13.40
C HIS A 569 -22.14 7.71 -13.77
N LEU A 570 -21.76 6.91 -12.77
CA LEU A 570 -21.09 5.62 -12.97
C LEU A 570 -22.00 4.61 -13.70
N ALA A 571 -23.31 4.62 -13.44
CA ALA A 571 -24.25 3.73 -14.13
C ALA A 571 -24.33 4.02 -15.64
N GLU A 572 -24.02 5.24 -16.06
CA GLU A 572 -24.09 5.73 -17.44
C GLU A 572 -22.74 5.66 -18.18
N ILE A 573 -21.63 5.44 -17.48
CA ILE A 573 -20.31 5.45 -18.11
C ILE A 573 -20.08 4.18 -18.96
N GLY A 574 -19.51 4.37 -20.15
CA GLY A 574 -19.20 3.27 -21.07
C GLY A 574 -17.92 2.51 -20.69
N TRP A 575 -17.94 1.74 -19.60
CA TRP A 575 -16.77 1.03 -19.06
C TRP A 575 -16.44 -0.31 -19.76
N LYS A 576 -17.40 -0.94 -20.47
CA LYS A 576 -17.28 -2.32 -21.02
C LYS A 576 -16.07 -2.62 -21.92
N LYS A 577 -15.41 -1.59 -22.47
CA LYS A 577 -14.28 -1.74 -23.41
C LYS A 577 -12.96 -1.20 -22.85
N ASP A 578 -12.92 -0.82 -21.58
CA ASP A 578 -11.76 -0.16 -20.99
C ASP A 578 -11.59 -0.62 -19.54
N GLU A 579 -10.62 -1.50 -19.32
CA GLU A 579 -10.37 -2.14 -18.02
C GLU A 579 -10.12 -1.13 -16.89
N PHE A 580 -9.46 -0.01 -17.18
CA PHE A 580 -9.27 1.08 -16.21
C PHE A 580 -10.60 1.69 -15.78
N LEU A 581 -11.48 1.97 -16.75
CA LEU A 581 -12.80 2.51 -16.43
C LEU A 581 -13.65 1.50 -15.66
N PHE A 582 -13.56 0.22 -16.01
CA PHE A 582 -14.29 -0.83 -15.33
C PHE A 582 -13.85 -0.95 -13.86
N ARG A 583 -12.55 -1.08 -13.62
CA ARG A 583 -11.98 -1.14 -12.26
C ARG A 583 -12.34 0.08 -11.43
N ASP A 584 -12.11 1.27 -11.96
CA ASP A 584 -12.39 2.51 -11.24
C ASP A 584 -13.88 2.70 -11.01
N THR A 585 -14.75 2.20 -11.90
CA THR A 585 -16.20 2.23 -11.70
C THR A 585 -16.59 1.42 -10.46
N VAL A 586 -16.05 0.21 -10.31
CA VAL A 586 -16.34 -0.63 -9.14
C VAL A 586 -15.73 -0.04 -7.87
N ASP A 587 -14.48 0.43 -7.93
CA ASP A 587 -13.77 1.05 -6.79
C ASP A 587 -14.46 2.34 -6.30
N LEU A 588 -14.90 3.21 -7.21
CA LEU A 588 -15.62 4.43 -6.86
C LEU A 588 -17.03 4.14 -6.35
N ALA A 589 -17.73 3.16 -6.96
CA ALA A 589 -19.06 2.77 -6.54
C ALA A 589 -19.07 2.21 -5.11
N ARG A 590 -18.20 1.23 -4.82
CA ARG A 590 -18.10 0.65 -3.49
C ARG A 590 -17.67 1.69 -2.46
N THR A 591 -16.77 2.61 -2.81
CA THR A 591 -16.42 3.74 -1.92
C THR A 591 -17.63 4.62 -1.61
N ALA A 592 -18.41 5.02 -2.62
CA ALA A 592 -19.60 5.85 -2.44
C ALA A 592 -20.68 5.16 -1.59
N ILE A 593 -20.91 3.86 -1.83
CA ILE A 593 -21.86 3.05 -1.06
C ILE A 593 -21.37 2.88 0.38
N GLY A 594 -20.08 2.59 0.60
CA GLY A 594 -19.51 2.48 1.94
C GLY A 594 -19.70 3.76 2.77
N ARG A 595 -19.54 4.95 2.15
CA ARG A 595 -19.84 6.22 2.83
C ARG A 595 -21.33 6.38 3.16
N ALA A 596 -22.22 5.96 2.26
CA ALA A 596 -23.67 5.98 2.52
C ALA A 596 -24.07 4.99 3.61
N THR A 597 -23.51 3.78 3.60
CA THR A 597 -23.75 2.71 4.58
C THR A 597 -23.23 3.12 5.96
N ASN A 598 -22.02 3.68 6.06
CA ASN A 598 -21.49 4.21 7.33
C ASN A 598 -22.38 5.32 7.90
N TYR A 599 -22.87 6.23 7.05
CA TYR A 599 -23.85 7.23 7.48
C TYR A 599 -25.11 6.56 8.03
N ALA A 600 -25.70 5.63 7.26
CA ALA A 600 -26.99 5.05 7.57
C ALA A 600 -26.95 4.19 8.83
N LEU A 601 -25.90 3.38 9.01
CA LEU A 601 -25.67 2.61 10.23
C LEU A 601 -25.42 3.53 11.43
N GLY A 602 -24.59 4.56 11.27
CA GLY A 602 -24.36 5.56 12.32
C GLY A 602 -25.64 6.30 12.73
N ASP A 603 -26.43 6.79 11.77
CA ASP A 603 -27.70 7.47 12.06
C ASP A 603 -28.68 6.51 12.71
N LEU A 604 -28.79 5.26 12.21
CA LEU A 604 -29.65 4.23 12.80
C LEU A 604 -29.37 4.06 14.29
N THR A 605 -28.11 3.99 14.74
CA THR A 605 -27.81 3.90 16.18
C THR A 605 -28.35 5.09 16.99
N LEU A 606 -28.27 6.31 16.45
CA LEU A 606 -28.84 7.50 17.09
C LEU A 606 -30.38 7.41 17.15
N ARG A 607 -31.00 6.85 16.11
CA ARG A 607 -32.46 6.64 16.05
C ARG A 607 -32.92 5.51 16.97
N LEU A 608 -32.14 4.45 17.15
CA LEU A 608 -32.38 3.39 18.13
C LEU A 608 -32.39 3.96 19.54
N GLU A 609 -31.44 4.82 19.87
CA GLU A 609 -31.42 5.52 21.16
C GLU A 609 -32.58 6.50 21.30
N ALA A 610 -32.92 7.24 20.24
CA ALA A 610 -34.08 8.12 20.25
C ALA A 610 -35.40 7.34 20.44
N TRP A 611 -35.54 6.15 19.84
CA TRP A 611 -36.66 5.26 20.08
C TRP A 611 -36.71 4.78 21.54
N ARG A 612 -35.56 4.44 22.13
CA ARG A 612 -35.46 4.04 23.54
C ARG A 612 -35.98 5.15 24.46
N LEU A 613 -35.69 6.40 24.12
CA LEU A 613 -36.15 7.60 24.83
C LEU A 613 -37.57 8.07 24.46
N GLY A 614 -38.27 7.37 23.56
CA GLY A 614 -39.65 7.70 23.16
C GLY A 614 -39.79 8.79 22.09
N ASN A 615 -38.69 9.22 21.48
CA ASN A 615 -38.66 10.31 20.50
C ASN A 615 -38.90 9.86 19.05
N VAL A 616 -38.80 8.56 18.76
CA VAL A 616 -38.95 7.98 17.41
C VAL A 616 -39.84 6.73 17.50
N GLY A 617 -40.72 6.53 16.52
CA GLY A 617 -41.60 5.36 16.45
C GLY A 617 -40.94 4.15 15.78
N LYS A 618 -41.32 2.92 16.19
CA LYS A 618 -40.73 1.67 15.68
C LYS A 618 -40.81 1.50 14.16
N LYS A 619 -41.89 1.96 13.52
CA LYS A 619 -42.08 1.89 12.06
C LYS A 619 -40.97 2.60 11.28
N PHE A 620 -40.46 3.71 11.83
CA PHE A 620 -39.35 4.44 11.22
C PHE A 620 -38.06 3.63 11.26
N ILE A 621 -37.74 3.03 12.42
CA ILE A 621 -36.55 2.20 12.59
C ILE A 621 -36.56 1.01 11.63
N LEU A 622 -37.69 0.29 11.55
CA LEU A 622 -37.84 -0.86 10.64
C LEU A 622 -37.65 -0.45 9.17
N LYS A 623 -38.20 0.70 8.75
CA LYS A 623 -37.99 1.22 7.39
C LYS A 623 -36.51 1.52 7.10
N GLN A 624 -35.76 2.04 8.08
CA GLN A 624 -34.32 2.29 7.92
C GLN A 624 -33.54 0.98 7.82
N LEU A 625 -33.88 -0.02 8.64
CA LEU A 625 -33.27 -1.36 8.56
C LEU A 625 -33.49 -1.99 7.18
N ASP A 626 -34.71 -1.91 6.63
CA ASP A 626 -35.01 -2.43 5.29
C ASP A 626 -34.17 -1.75 4.20
N ALA A 627 -33.99 -0.43 4.30
CA ALA A 627 -33.20 0.33 3.35
C ALA A 627 -31.70 -0.02 3.43
N ILE A 628 -31.16 -0.20 4.65
CA ILE A 628 -29.76 -0.58 4.85
C ILE A 628 -29.50 -1.99 4.34
N GLY A 629 -30.34 -2.97 4.70
CA GLY A 629 -30.19 -4.35 4.22
C GLY A 629 -30.24 -4.45 2.70
N LYS A 630 -31.13 -3.68 2.06
CA LYS A 630 -31.17 -3.60 0.60
C LYS A 630 -29.89 -3.02 0.01
N LEU A 631 -29.33 -1.96 0.61
CA LEU A 631 -28.08 -1.37 0.12
C LEU A 631 -26.90 -2.33 0.24
N LEU A 632 -26.76 -3.02 1.38
CA LEU A 632 -25.73 -4.05 1.59
C LEU A 632 -25.85 -5.21 0.58
N SER A 633 -27.08 -5.59 0.21
CA SER A 633 -27.29 -6.62 -0.81
C SER A 633 -26.82 -6.16 -2.19
N ILE A 634 -27.16 -4.92 -2.57
CA ILE A 634 -26.73 -4.34 -3.85
C ILE A 634 -25.21 -4.16 -3.88
N GLU A 635 -24.60 -3.83 -2.75
CA GLU A 635 -23.15 -3.74 -2.60
C GLU A 635 -22.45 -5.06 -2.93
N ALA A 636 -22.95 -6.17 -2.37
CA ALA A 636 -22.50 -7.52 -2.74
C ALA A 636 -22.68 -7.81 -4.24
N ASP A 637 -23.82 -7.42 -4.83
CA ASP A 637 -24.09 -7.60 -6.26
C ASP A 637 -23.17 -6.76 -7.17
N ILE A 638 -22.61 -5.65 -6.66
CA ILE A 638 -21.62 -4.84 -7.38
C ILE A 638 -20.24 -5.48 -7.28
N LEU A 639 -19.83 -5.96 -6.09
CA LEU A 639 -18.56 -6.67 -5.91
C LEU A 639 -18.50 -7.95 -6.76
N GLU A 640 -19.65 -8.62 -6.95
CA GLU A 640 -19.79 -9.80 -7.83
C GLU A 640 -19.21 -9.54 -9.22
N SER A 641 -19.25 -8.31 -9.71
CA SER A 641 -18.82 -7.98 -11.06
C SER A 641 -17.32 -8.10 -11.31
N HIS A 642 -16.46 -8.10 -10.29
CA HIS A 642 -15.01 -7.97 -10.50
C HIS A 642 -14.19 -8.95 -9.64
N GLY A 643 -13.30 -9.71 -10.30
CA GLY A 643 -12.53 -10.78 -9.64
C GLY A 643 -11.59 -10.33 -8.52
N ASP A 644 -11.08 -9.09 -8.58
CA ASP A 644 -10.29 -8.48 -7.48
C ASP A 644 -10.95 -8.55 -6.10
N PHE A 645 -12.27 -8.73 -6.01
CA PHE A 645 -13.02 -8.79 -4.74
C PHE A 645 -13.43 -10.20 -4.33
N SER A 646 -12.87 -11.24 -4.98
CA SER A 646 -13.13 -12.64 -4.64
C SER A 646 -11.94 -13.30 -3.96
N LEU A 647 -12.18 -13.87 -2.77
CA LEU A 647 -11.21 -14.74 -2.13
C LEU A 647 -11.02 -16.04 -2.89
N HIS A 648 -12.10 -16.62 -3.45
CA HIS A 648 -12.00 -17.84 -4.25
C HIS A 648 -11.09 -17.64 -5.47
N LEU A 649 -11.31 -16.58 -6.24
CA LEU A 649 -10.49 -16.30 -7.41
C LEU A 649 -9.05 -15.94 -7.01
N SER A 650 -8.85 -15.22 -5.90
CA SER A 650 -7.51 -14.95 -5.35
C SER A 650 -6.78 -16.25 -5.00
N PHE A 651 -7.47 -17.21 -4.40
CA PHE A 651 -6.94 -18.54 -4.06
C PHE A 651 -6.61 -19.35 -5.33
N ARG A 652 -7.49 -19.33 -6.35
CA ARG A 652 -7.25 -19.98 -7.64
C ARG A 652 -6.03 -19.43 -8.37
N GLU A 653 -5.78 -18.12 -8.28
CA GLU A 653 -4.58 -17.50 -8.85
C GLU A 653 -3.30 -17.96 -8.13
N LEU A 654 -3.34 -18.11 -6.80
CA LEU A 654 -2.22 -18.63 -6.02
C LEU A 654 -1.81 -20.04 -6.45
N GLU A 655 -2.79 -20.92 -6.70
CA GLU A 655 -2.53 -22.30 -7.15
C GLU A 655 -1.82 -22.37 -8.52
N LYS A 656 -1.83 -21.29 -9.33
CA LYS A 656 -1.10 -21.27 -10.60
C LYS A 656 0.42 -21.20 -10.41
N SER A 657 0.88 -20.66 -9.27
CA SER A 657 2.30 -20.49 -8.97
C SER A 657 2.97 -21.74 -8.39
N GLY A 658 2.17 -22.77 -8.07
CA GLY A 658 2.65 -24.07 -7.59
C GLY A 658 1.66 -24.75 -6.64
N PRO A 659 1.99 -25.95 -6.13
CA PRO A 659 1.19 -26.61 -5.10
C PRO A 659 1.00 -25.70 -3.88
N VAL A 660 -0.24 -25.62 -3.40
CA VAL A 660 -0.63 -24.88 -2.21
C VAL A 660 -0.95 -25.86 -1.10
N ASN A 661 -0.67 -25.49 0.15
CA ASN A 661 -1.08 -26.27 1.32
C ASN A 661 -2.60 -26.52 1.29
N PRO A 662 -3.07 -27.79 1.39
CA PRO A 662 -4.50 -28.12 1.30
C PRO A 662 -5.39 -27.42 2.32
N GLU A 663 -4.82 -27.07 3.48
CA GLU A 663 -5.54 -26.36 4.55
C GLU A 663 -5.46 -24.83 4.42
N PHE A 664 -4.77 -24.31 3.41
CA PHE A 664 -4.54 -22.87 3.29
C PHE A 664 -5.83 -22.09 3.06
N GLU A 665 -6.87 -22.70 2.51
CA GLU A 665 -8.18 -22.05 2.40
C GLU A 665 -8.68 -21.57 3.77
N ASN A 666 -8.56 -22.41 4.81
CA ASN A 666 -8.96 -22.06 6.18
C ASN A 666 -8.12 -20.91 6.74
N THR A 667 -6.81 -20.93 6.47
CA THR A 667 -5.90 -19.83 6.85
C THR A 667 -6.26 -18.54 6.12
N LEU A 668 -6.57 -18.60 4.82
CA LEU A 668 -6.96 -17.44 4.02
C LEU A 668 -8.29 -16.84 4.53
N LYS A 669 -9.28 -17.68 4.85
CA LYS A 669 -10.53 -17.28 5.52
C LYS A 669 -10.24 -16.59 6.86
N GLY A 670 -9.42 -17.21 7.70
CA GLY A 670 -9.00 -16.65 8.99
C GLY A 670 -8.32 -15.30 8.88
N ASN A 671 -7.50 -15.11 7.85
CA ASN A 671 -6.82 -13.86 7.57
C ASN A 671 -7.76 -12.78 7.02
N ALA A 672 -8.88 -13.13 6.38
CA ALA A 672 -9.81 -12.16 5.79
C ALA A 672 -11.03 -11.83 6.68
N GLU A 673 -11.52 -12.78 7.49
CA GLU A 673 -12.78 -12.66 8.25
C GLU A 673 -12.60 -12.11 9.68
N ASN A 674 -11.38 -12.08 10.21
CA ASN A 674 -11.09 -11.62 11.57
C ASN A 674 -11.43 -10.12 11.82
N PHE A 675 -11.36 -9.71 13.09
CA PHE A 675 -11.70 -8.35 13.52
C PHE A 675 -10.88 -7.22 12.88
N TYR A 676 -9.72 -7.51 12.31
CA TYR A 676 -8.77 -6.51 11.79
C TYR A 676 -8.79 -6.38 10.26
N CYS A 677 -8.94 -7.48 9.53
CA CYS A 677 -8.74 -7.53 8.07
C CYS A 677 -10.02 -7.55 7.22
N ARG A 678 -11.20 -7.64 7.85
CA ARG A 678 -12.49 -7.62 7.13
C ARG A 678 -12.56 -6.43 6.19
N SER A 679 -12.76 -6.73 4.91
CA SER A 679 -12.74 -5.75 3.81
C SER A 679 -13.82 -6.08 2.78
N TRP A 680 -13.75 -5.43 1.63
CA TRP A 680 -14.68 -5.50 0.51
C TRP A 680 -14.58 -6.82 -0.27
N VAL A 681 -14.88 -7.93 0.40
CA VAL A 681 -14.82 -9.29 -0.14
C VAL A 681 -16.23 -9.80 -0.45
N TYR A 682 -16.48 -10.24 -1.68
CA TYR A 682 -17.78 -10.75 -2.12
C TYR A 682 -18.28 -11.90 -1.24
N GLU A 683 -17.42 -12.90 -0.97
CA GLU A 683 -17.77 -14.07 -0.16
C GLU A 683 -18.11 -13.69 1.28
N LEU A 684 -17.39 -12.72 1.87
CA LEU A 684 -17.72 -12.22 3.21
C LEU A 684 -19.04 -11.45 3.22
N PHE A 685 -19.35 -10.67 2.19
CA PHE A 685 -20.65 -10.02 2.08
C PHE A 685 -21.80 -11.02 2.06
N ARG A 686 -21.69 -12.09 1.27
CA ARG A 686 -22.74 -13.11 1.12
C ARG A 686 -22.85 -14.03 2.34
N ALA A 687 -21.73 -14.48 2.87
CA ALA A 687 -21.70 -15.51 3.92
C ALA A 687 -21.64 -14.95 5.34
N CYS A 688 -21.13 -13.72 5.53
CA CYS A 688 -20.95 -13.12 6.85
C CYS A 688 -21.79 -11.83 7.00
N TYR A 689 -21.47 -10.76 6.28
CA TYR A 689 -21.96 -9.41 6.59
C TYR A 689 -23.49 -9.28 6.43
N LEU A 690 -24.07 -9.85 5.36
CA LEU A 690 -25.52 -9.86 5.16
C LEU A 690 -26.25 -10.71 6.20
N PRO A 691 -25.86 -11.98 6.45
CA PRO A 691 -26.42 -12.76 7.55
C PRO A 691 -26.28 -12.10 8.93
N GLU A 692 -25.13 -11.48 9.22
CA GLU A 692 -24.89 -10.74 10.47
C GLU A 692 -25.83 -9.56 10.61
N PHE A 693 -26.02 -8.80 9.54
CA PHE A 693 -26.98 -7.70 9.50
C PHE A 693 -28.41 -8.20 9.74
N GLU A 694 -28.83 -9.31 9.14
CA GLU A 694 -30.17 -9.88 9.37
C GLU A 694 -30.34 -10.41 10.80
N ALA A 695 -29.31 -11.01 11.41
CA ALA A 695 -29.33 -11.39 12.81
C ALA A 695 -29.47 -10.16 13.73
N TRP A 696 -28.73 -9.10 13.46
CA TRP A 696 -28.80 -7.83 14.19
C TRP A 696 -30.15 -7.14 14.01
N ARG A 697 -30.69 -7.12 12.78
CA ARG A 697 -32.03 -6.61 12.45
C ARG A 697 -33.11 -7.36 13.20
N GLY A 698 -33.04 -8.70 13.26
CA GLY A 698 -33.96 -9.54 14.04
C GLY A 698 -33.92 -9.22 15.53
N TRP A 699 -32.73 -9.07 16.09
CA TRP A 699 -32.53 -8.68 17.49
C TRP A 699 -33.12 -7.29 17.80
N ILE A 700 -32.90 -6.31 16.92
CA ILE A 700 -33.53 -4.99 17.04
C ILE A 700 -35.06 -5.13 16.99
N ALA A 701 -35.60 -5.83 16.00
CA ALA A 701 -37.03 -5.97 15.81
C ALA A 701 -37.71 -6.61 17.03
N GLU A 702 -37.11 -7.63 17.63
CA GLU A 702 -37.60 -8.27 18.85
C GLU A 702 -37.70 -7.28 20.04
N LYS A 703 -36.67 -6.45 20.23
CA LYS A 703 -36.68 -5.40 21.26
C LYS A 703 -37.73 -4.32 20.95
N LEU A 704 -37.88 -3.94 19.68
CA LEU A 704 -38.90 -2.98 19.25
C LEU A 704 -40.34 -3.48 19.47
N GLU A 705 -40.60 -4.76 19.23
CA GLU A 705 -41.92 -5.38 19.36
C GLU A 705 -42.30 -5.65 20.83
N SER A 706 -41.35 -6.10 21.64
CA SER A 706 -41.55 -6.25 23.10
C SER A 706 -41.73 -4.90 23.82
N GLY A 707 -41.30 -3.80 23.19
CA GLY A 707 -41.34 -2.46 23.80
C GLY A 707 -40.26 -2.25 24.87
N ASP A 708 -39.26 -3.12 24.94
CA ASP A 708 -38.19 -3.07 25.92
C ASP A 708 -37.30 -1.81 25.73
N LYS A 709 -37.30 -0.94 26.74
CA LYS A 709 -36.56 0.34 26.77
C LYS A 709 -35.24 0.30 27.54
N THR A 710 -34.78 -0.90 27.92
CA THR A 710 -33.44 -1.06 28.52
C THR A 710 -32.34 -0.63 27.52
N PRO A 711 -31.15 -0.22 28.01
CA PRO A 711 -30.04 0.17 27.15
C PRO A 711 -29.71 -0.85 26.06
N TRP A 712 -29.24 -0.36 24.92
CA TRP A 712 -28.78 -1.21 23.82
C TRP A 712 -27.42 -1.80 24.18
N GLN A 713 -27.41 -3.11 24.44
CA GLN A 713 -26.23 -3.92 24.74
C GLN A 713 -26.37 -5.26 24.02
N LYS A 714 -25.31 -5.73 23.38
CA LYS A 714 -25.29 -7.02 22.66
C LYS A 714 -25.70 -8.13 23.62
N SER A 715 -26.76 -8.86 23.26
CA SER A 715 -27.24 -10.00 24.04
C SER A 715 -26.45 -11.26 23.70
N ASP A 716 -26.41 -12.21 24.65
CA ASP A 716 -25.83 -13.53 24.43
C ASP A 716 -26.51 -14.26 23.26
N SER A 717 -27.83 -14.10 23.10
CA SER A 717 -28.57 -14.67 21.97
C SER A 717 -28.11 -14.11 20.62
N LEU A 718 -27.81 -12.80 20.53
CA LEU A 718 -27.26 -12.22 19.31
C LEU A 718 -25.83 -12.72 19.10
N GLY A 719 -25.02 -12.78 20.17
CA GLY A 719 -23.67 -13.36 20.14
C GLY A 719 -23.63 -14.78 19.58
N ALA A 720 -24.53 -15.66 20.04
CA ALA A 720 -24.63 -17.03 19.58
C ALA A 720 -25.00 -17.13 18.09
N LYS A 721 -25.95 -16.32 17.60
CA LYS A 721 -26.32 -16.27 16.18
C LYS A 721 -25.17 -15.80 15.29
N LEU A 722 -24.45 -14.77 15.74
CA LEU A 722 -23.28 -14.26 15.00
C LEU A 722 -22.17 -15.31 14.95
N LYS A 723 -22.00 -16.09 16.03
CA LYS A 723 -21.05 -17.20 16.06
C LYS A 723 -21.43 -18.32 15.10
N GLU A 724 -22.71 -18.67 15.02
CA GLU A 724 -23.21 -19.67 14.06
C GLU A 724 -22.94 -19.26 12.60
N ILE A 725 -23.10 -17.97 12.29
CA ILE A 725 -22.79 -17.42 10.96
C ILE A 725 -21.30 -17.56 10.65
N GLU A 726 -20.44 -17.17 11.60
CA GLU A 726 -18.99 -17.33 11.49
C GLU A 726 -18.63 -18.81 11.25
N ASP A 727 -19.14 -19.74 12.08
CA ASP A 727 -18.86 -21.17 11.96
C ASP A 727 -19.25 -21.72 10.58
N ARG A 728 -20.43 -21.36 10.09
CA ARG A 728 -20.92 -21.76 8.77
C ARG A 728 -20.01 -21.30 7.62
N PHE A 729 -19.42 -20.11 7.72
CA PHE A 729 -18.47 -19.62 6.71
C PHE A 729 -17.21 -20.48 6.64
N TYR A 730 -16.67 -20.92 7.79
CA TYR A 730 -15.54 -21.84 7.80
C TYR A 730 -15.90 -23.24 7.29
N GLU A 731 -17.11 -23.72 7.58
CA GLU A 731 -17.63 -25.01 7.10
C GLU A 731 -17.93 -25.04 5.59
N THR A 732 -18.16 -23.88 4.97
CA THR A 732 -18.54 -23.79 3.54
C THR A 732 -17.32 -23.53 2.65
N PRO A 733 -16.93 -24.43 1.73
CA PRO A 733 -15.82 -24.19 0.79
C PRO A 733 -15.95 -22.87 0.01
N LEU A 734 -14.84 -22.15 -0.22
CA LEU A 734 -14.85 -20.87 -0.95
C LEU A 734 -15.43 -21.01 -2.37
N GLN A 735 -15.23 -22.15 -3.02
CA GLN A 735 -15.79 -22.43 -4.34
C GLN A 735 -17.33 -22.37 -4.37
N ASP A 736 -17.99 -22.75 -3.26
CA ASP A 736 -19.45 -22.76 -3.15
C ASP A 736 -20.01 -21.35 -2.90
N LEU A 737 -19.12 -20.42 -2.53
CA LEU A 737 -19.40 -19.01 -2.33
C LEU A 737 -18.89 -18.14 -3.49
N ALA A 738 -18.30 -18.73 -4.53
CA ALA A 738 -17.64 -18.01 -5.60
C ALA A 738 -18.61 -17.11 -6.39
N PRO A 739 -18.17 -15.92 -6.82
CA PRO A 739 -19.03 -15.02 -7.59
C PRO A 739 -19.25 -15.51 -9.02
N ASP A 740 -20.42 -15.20 -9.56
CA ASP A 740 -20.68 -15.24 -11.00
C ASP A 740 -20.33 -13.86 -11.61
N THR A 741 -19.05 -13.70 -11.98
CA THR A 741 -18.55 -12.41 -12.48
C THR A 741 -19.20 -11.98 -13.78
N GLU A 742 -19.61 -12.93 -14.64
CA GLU A 742 -20.28 -12.61 -15.89
C GLU A 742 -21.65 -11.99 -15.64
N LYS A 743 -22.44 -12.61 -14.75
CA LYS A 743 -23.71 -12.05 -14.30
C LYS A 743 -23.53 -10.71 -13.59
N GLY A 744 -22.52 -10.59 -12.72
CA GLY A 744 -22.21 -9.34 -12.03
C GLY A 744 -21.92 -8.21 -13.02
N VAL A 745 -21.09 -8.46 -14.04
CA VAL A 745 -20.79 -7.51 -15.12
C VAL A 745 -22.04 -7.13 -15.90
N GLN A 746 -22.90 -8.09 -16.26
CA GLN A 746 -24.12 -7.82 -17.01
C GLN A 746 -25.08 -6.88 -16.24
N ASN A 747 -25.14 -7.03 -14.91
CA ASN A 747 -26.06 -6.29 -14.05
C ASN A 747 -25.47 -5.00 -13.43
N LEU A 748 -24.16 -4.75 -13.55
CA LEU A 748 -23.47 -3.66 -12.86
C LEU A 748 -24.17 -2.29 -13.02
N SER A 749 -24.48 -1.86 -14.25
CA SER A 749 -25.17 -0.58 -14.47
C SER A 749 -26.57 -0.52 -13.84
N ALA A 750 -27.29 -1.64 -13.75
CA ALA A 750 -28.59 -1.68 -13.08
C ALA A 750 -28.42 -1.59 -11.55
N ASN A 751 -27.46 -2.33 -11.00
CA ASN A 751 -27.13 -2.33 -9.58
C ASN A 751 -26.67 -0.94 -9.11
N LEU A 752 -25.88 -0.22 -9.91
CA LEU A 752 -25.48 1.17 -9.63
C LEU A 752 -26.67 2.13 -9.51
N ARG A 753 -27.68 2.01 -10.40
CA ARG A 753 -28.91 2.81 -10.30
C ARG A 753 -29.75 2.44 -9.08
N LEU A 754 -29.83 1.15 -8.76
CA LEU A 754 -30.51 0.68 -7.55
C LEU A 754 -29.82 1.21 -6.29
N ALA A 755 -28.49 1.21 -6.24
CA ALA A 755 -27.69 1.76 -5.15
C ALA A 755 -27.94 3.27 -5.01
N ALA A 756 -27.95 4.02 -6.11
CA ALA A 756 -28.25 5.45 -6.12
C ALA A 756 -29.66 5.73 -5.54
N GLY A 757 -30.68 5.00 -6.00
CA GLY A 757 -32.04 5.13 -5.51
C GLY A 757 -32.20 4.74 -4.04
N CYS A 758 -31.47 3.72 -3.58
CA CYS A 758 -31.49 3.31 -2.18
C CYS A 758 -30.79 4.36 -1.29
N THR A 759 -29.62 4.84 -1.71
CA THR A 759 -28.87 5.91 -1.02
C THR A 759 -29.70 7.19 -0.91
N ALA A 760 -30.49 7.52 -1.94
CA ALA A 760 -31.31 8.73 -1.92
C ALA A 760 -32.35 8.74 -0.80
N ARG A 761 -32.88 7.57 -0.41
CA ARG A 761 -33.87 7.44 0.68
C ARG A 761 -33.34 7.88 2.03
N PHE A 762 -32.02 7.81 2.25
CA PHE A 762 -31.40 8.26 3.49
C PHE A 762 -31.37 9.79 3.66
N MET A 763 -31.69 10.54 2.60
CA MET A 763 -31.82 11.99 2.65
C MET A 763 -33.25 12.45 3.00
N GLU A 764 -34.23 11.54 2.94
CA GLU A 764 -35.66 11.84 3.12
C GLU A 764 -36.14 11.76 4.59
N GLY A 765 -35.24 11.44 5.54
CA GLY A 765 -35.51 11.33 6.98
C GLY A 765 -34.47 12.05 7.84
#